data_AF-A0A6V8PJH8-F1
#
_entry.id   AF-A0A6V8PJH8-F1
#
_cell.length_a   1.000
_cell.length_b   1.000
_cell.length_c   1.000
_cell.angle_alpha   90.00
_cell.angle_beta   90.00
_cell.angle_gamma   90.00
#
_symmetry.space_group_name_H-M   'P 1'
#
loop_
_entity.id
_entity.type
_entity.pdbx_description
1 polymer ?
#
loop_
_entity_poly.entity_id
_entity_poly.type
_entity_poly.pdbx_seq_one_letter_code
_entity_poly.pdbx_strand_id
1 'polypeptide(L)'
;MNLIEKVIHDVVRSEIQDKPILIWYDDGSTLIDVLPKVDFANIRLLPFAGSYLAIRAKIERQDPEFKQKWLIYVPEKALAPSWLRDCELFGTRVDLNLERLLVEHVGLRSNAEIKKLVAASRGRALAANWENAMGKINPPLTKEQIEKGLLAVAFGVGPTFDLGRAILEYVSDPDTYSTELARMGLNDVFTQMIQRELGFSLPADKQLSAENLAAAILFSELVEHSGGLGKQEFQALLPYANRRSLWADLADQWWQHTRLRAGFLKWSHELEKKYNVKGKLAGIDCLINVTSFQAVDEILLDELCVRLCDGNVKTFAEQASTIEKVATMRGKAVWAETGKFTAWKSVDSAVRLFSKSEAALEDLKRISNGLVKEYLDSYYADEGWWEVDELYRGLGAIEKTQDDRIQNLFVRPAAAIYGKWLREVGVKFSDAVSKLSAWEVEGMLGQADFWETFVAGSEEPVAVLMVDALRFDLCRSLWKRLSSQGLEVNLSPMLAFLPSITEIGMAALMPRAGRSLHIDVEEGKLRISLDGSPPLNDKSAREKLVMDLLGPETPILELKKVTELSEQELRSQLYGGRRMIITYREVDRAGTFLPDVRIDLFEALIEPVVETVCKLHQTGFERILITTDHGFILLPTDFEVDV
;
A
#
# COMPACT_ATOMS: atom_id res chain seq x y z
N MET A 1 14.50 -6.97 -37.82
CA MET A 1 15.96 -7.10 -37.83
C MET A 1 16.55 -6.09 -36.88
N ASN A 2 17.31 -6.56 -35.87
CA ASN A 2 18.08 -5.68 -35.01
C ASN A 2 19.33 -5.12 -35.75
N LEU A 3 20.09 -4.22 -35.12
CA LEU A 3 21.23 -3.55 -35.75
C LEU A 3 22.29 -4.55 -36.26
N ILE A 4 22.63 -5.57 -35.46
CA ILE A 4 23.63 -6.57 -35.86
C ILE A 4 23.12 -7.39 -37.04
N GLU A 5 21.88 -7.86 -37.00
CA GLU A 5 21.28 -8.61 -38.11
C GLU A 5 21.28 -7.79 -39.41
N LYS A 6 20.99 -6.49 -39.32
CA LYS A 6 21.02 -5.58 -40.46
C LYS A 6 22.44 -5.45 -41.02
N VAL A 7 23.44 -5.25 -40.16
CA VAL A 7 24.84 -5.17 -40.60
C VAL A 7 25.29 -6.48 -41.24
N ILE A 8 24.99 -7.64 -40.64
CA ILE A 8 25.31 -8.95 -41.22
C ILE A 8 24.66 -9.10 -42.61
N HIS A 9 23.38 -8.75 -42.73
CA HIS A 9 22.67 -8.79 -44.01
C HIS A 9 23.32 -7.88 -45.06
N ASP A 10 23.68 -6.65 -44.70
CA ASP A 10 24.29 -5.68 -45.61
C ASP A 10 25.70 -6.10 -46.04
N VAL A 11 26.51 -6.67 -45.13
CA VAL A 11 27.82 -7.25 -45.45
C VAL A 11 27.67 -8.42 -46.40
N VAL A 12 26.81 -9.40 -46.08
CA VAL A 12 26.59 -10.56 -46.95
C VAL A 12 26.14 -10.13 -48.34
N ARG A 13 25.21 -9.18 -48.43
CA ARG A 13 24.72 -8.65 -49.71
C ARG A 13 25.81 -7.94 -50.52
N SER A 14 26.70 -7.21 -49.86
CA SER A 14 27.83 -6.52 -50.49
C SER A 14 28.88 -7.50 -51.01
N GLU A 15 29.29 -8.46 -50.18
CA GLU A 15 30.45 -9.32 -50.46
C GLU A 15 30.14 -10.48 -51.42
N ILE A 16 28.87 -10.86 -51.56
CA ILE A 16 28.42 -11.94 -52.46
C ILE A 16 27.94 -11.46 -53.84
N GLN A 17 28.07 -10.16 -54.17
CA GLN A 17 27.46 -9.56 -55.38
C GLN A 17 27.72 -10.37 -56.67
N ASP A 18 28.97 -10.41 -57.13
CA ASP A 18 29.35 -11.07 -58.39
C ASP A 18 29.93 -12.48 -58.18
N LYS A 19 29.90 -12.97 -56.93
CA LYS A 19 30.52 -14.21 -56.51
C LYS A 19 29.46 -15.23 -56.06
N PRO A 20 29.56 -16.51 -56.45
CA PRO A 20 28.57 -17.51 -56.08
C PRO A 20 28.74 -18.02 -54.64
N ILE A 21 29.90 -17.80 -54.02
CA ILE A 21 30.20 -18.25 -52.66
C ILE A 21 30.76 -17.10 -51.83
N LEU A 22 30.24 -16.94 -50.61
CA LEU A 22 30.84 -16.15 -49.55
C LEU A 22 31.18 -17.08 -48.38
N ILE A 23 32.43 -17.04 -47.92
CA ILE A 23 32.88 -17.79 -46.74
C ILE A 23 33.08 -16.79 -45.60
N TRP A 24 32.36 -17.00 -44.52
CA TRP A 24 32.41 -16.20 -43.31
C TRP A 24 33.13 -16.96 -42.20
N TYR A 25 34.33 -16.52 -41.84
CA TYR A 25 35.05 -17.00 -40.67
C TYR A 25 34.79 -16.09 -39.46
N ASP A 26 34.27 -16.67 -38.38
CA ASP A 26 33.97 -15.97 -37.12
C ASP A 26 34.86 -16.54 -36.00
N ASP A 27 36.04 -15.95 -35.87
CA ASP A 27 37.01 -16.29 -34.82
C ASP A 27 36.42 -16.01 -33.43
N GLY A 28 36.24 -17.07 -32.65
CA GLY A 28 35.61 -17.03 -31.32
C GLY A 28 34.10 -17.32 -31.31
N SER A 29 33.50 -17.68 -32.46
CA SER A 29 32.09 -18.11 -32.56
C SER A 29 31.09 -17.09 -32.00
N THR A 30 31.38 -15.80 -32.16
CA THR A 30 30.61 -14.71 -31.53
C THR A 30 29.26 -14.44 -32.19
N LEU A 31 29.07 -14.86 -33.44
CA LEU A 31 27.87 -14.62 -34.26
C LEU A 31 27.04 -15.89 -34.49
N ILE A 32 27.41 -17.02 -33.86
CA ILE A 32 26.83 -18.34 -34.12
C ILE A 32 25.32 -18.42 -33.85
N ASP A 33 24.83 -17.66 -32.87
CA ASP A 33 23.41 -17.63 -32.50
C ASP A 33 22.60 -16.55 -33.26
N VAL A 34 23.28 -15.72 -34.06
CA VAL A 34 22.68 -14.57 -34.76
C VAL A 34 22.61 -14.82 -36.26
N LEU A 35 23.73 -15.23 -36.88
CA LEU A 35 23.82 -15.37 -38.32
C LEU A 35 22.77 -16.34 -38.91
N PRO A 36 22.43 -17.49 -38.27
CA PRO A 36 21.36 -18.36 -38.75
C PRO A 36 19.94 -17.76 -38.70
N LYS A 37 19.72 -16.68 -37.94
CA LYS A 37 18.42 -16.01 -37.81
C LYS A 37 18.19 -14.95 -38.89
N VAL A 38 19.24 -14.57 -39.61
CA VAL A 38 19.16 -13.57 -40.68
C VAL A 38 18.63 -14.22 -41.95
N ASP A 39 17.56 -13.67 -42.51
CA ASP A 39 17.07 -14.07 -43.83
C ASP A 39 17.88 -13.37 -44.92
N PHE A 40 18.52 -14.16 -45.79
CA PHE A 40 19.41 -13.68 -46.85
C PHE A 40 18.82 -13.84 -48.26
N ALA A 41 17.50 -13.95 -48.42
CA ALA A 41 16.75 -13.92 -49.69
C ALA A 41 17.54 -14.36 -50.95
N ASN A 42 17.35 -15.60 -51.40
CA ASN A 42 18.06 -16.24 -52.52
C ASN A 42 19.53 -16.62 -52.26
N ILE A 43 19.98 -16.60 -51.01
CA ILE A 43 21.29 -17.12 -50.59
C ILE A 43 21.08 -18.32 -49.65
N ARG A 44 21.75 -19.44 -49.94
CA ARG A 44 21.70 -20.64 -49.11
C ARG A 44 22.77 -20.60 -48.03
N LEU A 45 22.35 -20.53 -46.77
CA LEU A 45 23.24 -20.64 -45.62
C LEU A 45 23.67 -22.10 -45.40
N LEU A 46 24.98 -22.30 -45.29
CA LEU A 46 25.61 -23.59 -44.99
C LEU A 46 26.53 -23.44 -43.77
N PRO A 47 26.05 -23.74 -42.55
CA PRO A 47 26.88 -23.68 -41.35
C PRO A 47 27.83 -24.87 -41.27
N PHE A 48 29.04 -24.61 -40.76
CA PHE A 48 30.00 -25.64 -40.43
C PHE A 48 29.51 -26.51 -39.26
N ALA A 49 29.45 -27.81 -39.49
CA ALA A 49 29.01 -28.82 -38.53
C ALA A 49 30.14 -29.81 -38.19
N GLY A 50 31.37 -29.31 -38.05
CA GLY A 50 32.53 -30.12 -37.63
C GLY A 50 33.32 -30.81 -38.75
N SER A 51 32.96 -30.63 -40.02
CA SER A 51 33.70 -31.22 -41.15
C SER A 51 33.69 -30.32 -42.40
N TYR A 52 34.88 -29.87 -42.81
CA TYR A 52 35.09 -29.11 -44.04
C TYR A 52 34.80 -29.97 -45.29
N LEU A 53 35.07 -31.28 -45.23
CA LEU A 53 34.75 -32.20 -46.32
C LEU A 53 33.24 -32.36 -46.53
N ALA A 54 32.45 -32.32 -45.46
CA ALA A 54 31.00 -32.36 -45.56
C ALA A 54 30.43 -31.11 -46.26
N ILE A 55 31.01 -29.94 -46.01
CA ILE A 55 30.66 -28.69 -46.72
C ILE A 55 30.94 -28.86 -48.22
N ARG A 56 32.15 -29.29 -48.59
CA ARG A 56 32.56 -29.48 -50.00
C ARG A 56 31.66 -30.48 -50.72
N ALA A 57 31.48 -31.66 -50.13
CA ALA A 57 30.64 -32.70 -50.70
C ALA A 57 29.18 -32.26 -50.90
N LYS A 58 28.65 -31.39 -50.02
CA LYS A 58 27.28 -30.88 -50.14
C LYS A 58 27.15 -29.91 -51.32
N ILE A 59 28.10 -28.99 -51.48
CA ILE A 59 28.09 -28.02 -52.58
C ILE A 59 28.28 -28.75 -53.91
N GLU A 60 29.30 -29.63 -54.02
CA GLU A 60 29.58 -30.39 -55.24
C GLU A 60 28.41 -31.28 -55.68
N ARG A 61 27.63 -31.84 -54.74
CA ARG A 61 26.46 -32.67 -55.08
C ARG A 61 25.23 -31.87 -55.46
N GLN A 62 24.98 -30.74 -54.80
CA GLN A 62 23.74 -29.98 -54.98
C GLN A 62 23.84 -28.91 -56.05
N ASP A 63 25.04 -28.35 -56.25
CA ASP A 63 25.27 -27.23 -57.15
C ASP A 63 26.70 -27.27 -57.74
N PRO A 64 27.04 -28.32 -58.51
CA PRO A 64 28.40 -28.51 -59.06
C PRO A 64 28.83 -27.40 -60.02
N GLU A 65 27.88 -26.69 -60.62
CA GLU A 65 28.12 -25.58 -61.55
C GLU A 65 27.97 -24.19 -60.87
N PHE A 66 27.78 -24.15 -59.54
CA PHE A 66 27.65 -22.91 -58.75
C PHE A 66 26.58 -21.94 -59.29
N LYS A 67 25.41 -22.47 -59.69
CA LYS A 67 24.27 -21.70 -60.19
C LYS A 67 23.54 -20.94 -59.08
N GLN A 68 23.75 -21.33 -57.82
CA GLN A 68 23.13 -20.71 -56.65
C GLN A 68 24.16 -19.91 -55.84
N LYS A 69 23.66 -19.00 -55.00
CA LYS A 69 24.49 -18.26 -54.05
C LYS A 69 24.56 -18.98 -52.72
N TRP A 70 25.77 -19.15 -52.18
CA TRP A 70 26.02 -19.85 -50.94
C TRP A 70 26.75 -18.96 -49.93
N LEU A 71 26.26 -18.95 -48.70
CA LEU A 71 26.97 -18.39 -47.54
C LEU A 71 27.46 -19.55 -46.67
N ILE A 72 28.77 -19.79 -46.66
CA ILE A 72 29.41 -20.80 -45.82
C ILE A 72 29.83 -20.13 -44.52
N TYR A 73 29.22 -20.49 -43.40
CA TYR A 73 29.55 -19.92 -42.09
C TYR A 73 30.41 -20.88 -41.28
N VAL A 74 31.62 -20.45 -40.93
CA VAL A 74 32.60 -21.22 -40.15
C VAL A 74 32.85 -20.47 -38.83
N PRO A 75 32.35 -20.98 -37.69
CA PRO A 75 32.49 -20.33 -36.38
C PRO A 75 33.89 -20.56 -35.75
N GLU A 76 34.92 -20.61 -36.58
CA GLU A 76 36.30 -20.89 -36.19
C GLU A 76 37.25 -19.99 -36.98
N LYS A 77 38.47 -19.83 -36.46
CA LYS A 77 39.55 -19.19 -37.22
C LYS A 77 39.92 -20.04 -38.43
N ALA A 78 40.06 -19.40 -39.58
CA ALA A 78 40.52 -20.08 -40.79
C ALA A 78 41.89 -20.76 -40.57
N LEU A 79 41.98 -22.04 -40.96
CA LEU A 79 43.22 -22.81 -40.93
C LEU A 79 44.20 -22.32 -42.00
N ALA A 80 45.50 -22.52 -41.76
CA ALA A 80 46.56 -22.23 -42.71
C ALA A 80 47.36 -23.51 -43.02
N PRO A 81 47.25 -24.08 -44.24
CA PRO A 81 46.36 -23.68 -45.34
C PRO A 81 44.87 -23.99 -45.08
N SER A 82 43.97 -23.26 -45.75
CA SER A 82 42.51 -23.42 -45.59
C SER A 82 42.00 -24.68 -46.31
N TRP A 83 41.09 -25.42 -45.66
CA TRP A 83 40.42 -26.58 -46.27
C TRP A 83 39.37 -26.20 -47.32
N LEU A 84 38.95 -24.92 -47.35
CA LEU A 84 38.01 -24.37 -48.33
C LEU A 84 38.74 -23.44 -49.32
N ARG A 85 40.05 -23.63 -49.51
CA ARG A 85 40.89 -22.72 -50.31
C ARG A 85 40.39 -22.56 -51.75
N ASP A 86 39.88 -23.63 -52.34
CA ASP A 86 39.22 -23.61 -53.65
C ASP A 86 38.01 -22.68 -53.66
N CYS A 87 37.13 -22.80 -52.66
CA CYS A 87 35.98 -21.93 -52.47
C CYS A 87 36.37 -20.47 -52.16
N GLU A 88 37.45 -20.25 -51.39
CA GLU A 88 38.00 -18.92 -51.11
C GLU A 88 38.54 -18.22 -52.37
N LEU A 89 39.13 -18.98 -53.29
CA LEU A 89 39.68 -18.45 -54.54
C LEU A 89 38.59 -18.12 -55.56
N PHE A 90 37.54 -18.96 -55.62
CA PHE A 90 36.44 -18.77 -56.54
C PHE A 90 35.42 -17.73 -56.04
N GLY A 91 35.17 -17.70 -54.72
CA GLY A 91 34.23 -16.83 -54.04
C GLY A 91 34.86 -15.60 -53.39
N THR A 92 34.25 -15.15 -52.29
CA THR A 92 34.73 -14.09 -51.40
C THR A 92 34.96 -14.67 -50.00
N ARG A 93 35.99 -14.20 -49.31
CA ARG A 93 36.28 -14.55 -47.92
C ARG A 93 36.16 -13.32 -47.03
N VAL A 94 35.41 -13.45 -45.94
CA VAL A 94 35.36 -12.46 -44.86
C VAL A 94 35.76 -13.09 -43.54
N ASP A 95 36.62 -12.40 -42.79
CA ASP A 95 37.03 -12.79 -41.44
C ASP A 95 36.45 -11.75 -40.45
N LEU A 96 35.18 -11.92 -40.08
CA LEU A 96 34.42 -10.97 -39.28
C LEU A 96 33.81 -11.68 -38.06
N ASN A 97 34.35 -11.39 -36.88
CA ASN A 97 33.67 -11.67 -35.61
C ASN A 97 32.93 -10.41 -35.12
N LEU A 98 32.24 -10.50 -33.99
CA LEU A 98 31.49 -9.38 -33.43
C LEU A 98 32.35 -8.13 -33.25
N GLU A 99 33.58 -8.28 -32.72
CA GLU A 99 34.49 -7.14 -32.54
C GLU A 99 34.71 -6.39 -33.86
N ARG A 100 35.16 -7.11 -34.89
CA ARG A 100 35.45 -6.52 -36.20
C ARG A 100 34.21 -5.92 -36.84
N LEU A 101 33.08 -6.61 -36.73
CA LEU A 101 31.80 -6.13 -37.24
C LEU A 101 31.40 -4.80 -36.60
N LEU A 102 31.55 -4.66 -35.28
CA LEU A 102 31.26 -3.42 -34.57
C LEU A 102 32.24 -2.30 -34.91
N VAL A 103 33.52 -2.62 -35.12
CA VAL A 103 34.56 -1.65 -35.48
C VAL A 103 34.37 -1.13 -36.90
N GLU A 104 34.18 -2.03 -37.87
CA GLU A 104 34.16 -1.72 -39.30
C GLU A 104 32.82 -1.12 -39.75
N HIS A 105 31.69 -1.53 -39.15
CA HIS A 105 30.36 -1.13 -39.62
C HIS A 105 29.53 -0.32 -38.62
N VAL A 106 29.90 -0.31 -37.33
CA VAL A 106 29.16 0.41 -36.27
C VAL A 106 30.02 1.52 -35.62
N GLY A 107 31.24 1.71 -36.10
CA GLY A 107 32.12 2.81 -35.69
C GLY A 107 32.68 2.67 -34.27
N LEU A 108 32.76 1.46 -33.73
CA LEU A 108 33.39 1.20 -32.43
C LEU A 108 34.92 1.41 -32.54
N ARG A 109 35.48 2.27 -31.68
CA ARG A 109 36.95 2.45 -31.63
C ARG A 109 37.59 1.22 -31.00
N SER A 110 38.33 0.41 -31.76
CA SER A 110 39.00 -0.78 -31.22
C SER A 110 40.17 -0.41 -30.30
N ASN A 111 40.27 -1.09 -29.15
CA ASN A 111 41.43 -1.10 -28.26
C ASN A 111 41.53 -2.48 -27.57
N ALA A 112 42.64 -2.75 -26.87
CA ALA A 112 42.88 -4.05 -26.23
C ALA A 112 41.78 -4.45 -25.22
N GLU A 113 41.20 -3.50 -24.51
CA GLU A 113 40.13 -3.73 -23.54
C GLU A 113 38.83 -4.16 -24.23
N ILE A 114 38.44 -3.48 -25.31
CA ILE A 114 37.25 -3.81 -26.10
C ILE A 114 37.39 -5.21 -26.69
N LYS A 115 38.56 -5.56 -27.24
CA LYS A 115 38.80 -6.93 -27.76
C LYS A 115 38.51 -7.98 -26.70
N LYS A 116 38.98 -7.74 -25.47
CA LYS A 116 38.75 -8.64 -24.34
C LYS A 116 37.27 -8.66 -23.90
N LEU A 117 36.58 -7.52 -23.93
CA LEU A 117 35.19 -7.39 -23.51
C LEU A 117 34.22 -8.12 -24.44
N VAL A 118 34.44 -8.07 -25.76
CA VAL A 118 33.55 -8.69 -26.75
C VAL A 118 34.09 -10.01 -27.32
N ALA A 119 35.15 -10.57 -26.72
CA ALA A 119 35.69 -11.86 -27.13
C ALA A 119 34.78 -13.04 -26.72
N ALA A 120 34.81 -14.08 -27.55
CA ALA A 120 34.29 -15.41 -27.25
C ALA A 120 32.88 -15.41 -26.64
N SER A 121 32.70 -15.98 -25.44
CA SER A 121 31.40 -16.16 -24.79
C SER A 121 30.69 -14.85 -24.46
N ARG A 122 31.42 -13.77 -24.13
CA ARG A 122 30.83 -12.45 -23.86
C ARG A 122 30.25 -11.83 -25.12
N GLY A 123 31.04 -11.84 -26.20
CA GLY A 123 30.60 -11.36 -27.50
C GLY A 123 29.38 -12.14 -27.99
N ARG A 124 29.45 -13.48 -27.90
CA ARG A 124 28.31 -14.35 -28.24
C ARG A 124 27.05 -13.99 -27.45
N ALA A 125 27.15 -13.85 -26.13
CA ALA A 125 26.02 -13.51 -25.28
C ALA A 125 25.42 -12.13 -25.62
N LEU A 126 26.28 -11.13 -25.87
CA LEU A 126 25.84 -9.79 -26.28
C LEU A 126 25.17 -9.79 -27.65
N ALA A 127 25.75 -10.48 -28.64
CA ALA A 127 25.19 -10.58 -29.98
C ALA A 127 23.83 -11.29 -29.98
N ALA A 128 23.72 -12.41 -29.25
CA ALA A 128 22.48 -13.18 -29.15
C ALA A 128 21.33 -12.41 -28.49
N ASN A 129 21.64 -11.49 -27.57
CA ASN A 129 20.67 -10.71 -26.80
C ASN A 129 20.66 -9.22 -27.20
N TRP A 130 21.19 -8.87 -28.37
CA TRP A 130 21.45 -7.47 -28.73
C TRP A 130 20.21 -6.58 -28.61
N GLU A 131 19.07 -7.01 -29.15
CA GLU A 131 17.84 -6.21 -29.10
C GLU A 131 17.38 -5.92 -27.67
N ASN A 132 17.45 -6.93 -26.80
CA ASN A 132 17.03 -6.81 -25.40
C ASN A 132 18.03 -6.03 -24.55
N ALA A 133 19.33 -6.16 -24.80
CA ALA A 133 20.38 -5.56 -23.98
C ALA A 133 20.82 -4.16 -24.45
N MET A 134 20.72 -3.88 -25.75
CA MET A 134 21.24 -2.67 -26.38
C MET A 134 20.15 -1.81 -27.01
N GLY A 135 19.02 -2.41 -27.41
CA GLY A 135 17.92 -1.69 -28.05
C GLY A 135 18.34 -0.99 -29.35
N LYS A 136 17.79 0.22 -29.58
CA LYS A 136 18.15 1.06 -30.73
C LYS A 136 19.32 1.96 -30.35
N ILE A 137 20.49 1.69 -30.93
CA ILE A 137 21.68 2.52 -30.75
C ILE A 137 21.98 3.28 -32.03
N ASN A 138 22.28 4.58 -31.88
CA ASN A 138 22.83 5.40 -32.96
C ASN A 138 24.37 5.30 -32.94
N PRO A 139 25.00 4.85 -34.05
CA PRO A 139 26.46 4.89 -34.18
C PRO A 139 27.03 6.33 -34.07
N PRO A 140 28.26 6.51 -33.59
CA PRO A 140 29.24 5.48 -33.22
C PRO A 140 29.00 4.88 -31.83
N LEU A 141 29.29 3.58 -31.68
CA LEU A 141 29.18 2.86 -30.42
C LEU A 141 30.34 3.18 -29.46
N THR A 142 30.06 3.33 -28.16
CA THR A 142 31.07 3.60 -27.12
C THR A 142 31.38 2.37 -26.27
N LYS A 143 32.54 2.39 -25.60
CA LYS A 143 32.93 1.35 -24.63
C LYS A 143 31.89 1.21 -23.52
N GLU A 144 31.39 2.33 -22.99
CA GLU A 144 30.41 2.35 -21.91
C GLU A 144 29.08 1.69 -22.32
N GLN A 145 28.63 1.89 -23.56
CA GLN A 145 27.44 1.21 -24.08
C GLN A 145 27.64 -0.31 -24.17
N ILE A 146 28.84 -0.78 -24.54
CA ILE A 146 29.16 -2.22 -24.50
C ILE A 146 29.18 -2.76 -23.06
N GLU A 147 29.79 -2.03 -22.12
CA GLU A 147 29.80 -2.41 -20.70
C GLU A 147 28.36 -2.54 -20.16
N LYS A 148 27.52 -1.53 -20.42
CA LYS A 148 26.10 -1.51 -20.02
C LYS A 148 25.31 -2.63 -20.67
N GLY A 149 25.52 -2.91 -21.96
CA GLY A 149 24.88 -4.03 -22.64
C GLY A 149 25.27 -5.39 -22.08
N LEU A 150 26.56 -5.62 -21.80
CA LEU A 150 27.02 -6.87 -21.21
C LEU A 150 26.46 -7.08 -19.80
N LEU A 151 26.40 -6.02 -18.99
CA LEU A 151 25.76 -6.08 -17.67
C LEU A 151 24.24 -6.27 -17.81
N ALA A 152 23.59 -5.65 -18.80
CA ALA A 152 22.17 -5.88 -19.06
C ALA A 152 21.87 -7.36 -19.34
N VAL A 153 22.72 -8.03 -20.13
CA VAL A 153 22.64 -9.48 -20.35
C VAL A 153 22.83 -10.26 -19.05
N ALA A 154 23.84 -9.91 -18.24
CA ALA A 154 24.15 -10.62 -16.99
C ALA A 154 23.03 -10.49 -15.96
N PHE A 155 22.39 -9.32 -15.88
CA PHE A 155 21.30 -9.05 -14.95
C PHE A 155 19.91 -9.40 -15.51
N GLY A 156 19.82 -9.79 -16.79
CA GLY A 156 18.55 -10.04 -17.46
C GLY A 156 17.63 -8.82 -17.53
N VAL A 157 18.21 -7.61 -17.55
CA VAL A 157 17.47 -6.34 -17.62
C VAL A 157 17.42 -5.82 -19.06
N GLY A 158 16.43 -4.96 -19.33
CA GLY A 158 16.20 -4.40 -20.66
C GLY A 158 17.27 -3.40 -21.13
N PRO A 159 17.04 -2.73 -22.27
CA PRO A 159 18.06 -1.94 -22.95
C PRO A 159 18.41 -0.62 -22.24
N THR A 160 17.55 -0.19 -21.30
CA THR A 160 17.81 0.93 -20.39
C THR A 160 18.46 0.40 -19.12
N PHE A 161 19.68 -0.13 -19.24
CA PHE A 161 20.44 -0.60 -18.08
C PHE A 161 20.60 0.54 -17.07
N ASP A 162 20.04 0.33 -15.88
CA ASP A 162 20.19 1.23 -14.73
C ASP A 162 21.09 0.56 -13.69
N LEU A 163 22.18 1.24 -13.36
CA LEU A 163 23.18 0.71 -12.42
C LEU A 163 22.61 0.60 -11.00
N GLY A 164 21.77 1.55 -10.60
CA GLY A 164 21.08 1.52 -9.30
C GLY A 164 20.24 0.26 -9.16
N ARG A 165 19.42 -0.04 -10.17
CA ARG A 165 18.62 -1.25 -10.22
C ARG A 165 19.47 -2.51 -10.20
N ALA A 166 20.55 -2.57 -10.97
CA ALA A 166 21.46 -3.70 -10.97
C ALA A 166 22.09 -3.95 -9.59
N ILE A 167 22.45 -2.88 -8.86
CA ILE A 167 22.92 -2.99 -7.47
C ILE A 167 21.82 -3.59 -6.58
N LEU A 168 20.59 -3.08 -6.66
CA LEU A 168 19.46 -3.57 -5.86
C LEU A 168 19.13 -5.05 -6.12
N GLU A 169 19.22 -5.47 -7.38
CA GLU A 169 19.10 -6.87 -7.81
C GLU A 169 20.23 -7.72 -7.20
N TYR A 170 21.49 -7.26 -7.33
CA TYR A 170 22.67 -7.96 -6.80
C TYR A 170 22.61 -8.16 -5.28
N VAL A 171 22.22 -7.12 -4.52
CA VAL A 171 22.12 -7.24 -3.06
C VAL A 171 20.94 -8.11 -2.62
N SER A 172 19.90 -8.22 -3.44
CA SER A 172 18.70 -9.02 -3.11
C SER A 172 18.87 -10.49 -3.48
N ASP A 173 19.65 -10.82 -4.51
CA ASP A 173 19.97 -12.20 -4.92
C ASP A 173 21.47 -12.35 -5.28
N PRO A 174 22.36 -12.31 -4.28
CA PRO A 174 23.80 -12.29 -4.53
C PRO A 174 24.32 -13.56 -5.18
N ASP A 175 23.76 -14.73 -4.88
CA ASP A 175 24.27 -16.01 -5.37
C ASP A 175 24.05 -16.14 -6.89
N THR A 176 22.86 -15.76 -7.37
CA THR A 176 22.54 -15.77 -8.80
C THR A 176 23.44 -14.81 -9.57
N TYR A 177 23.47 -13.54 -9.17
CA TYR A 177 24.17 -12.52 -9.96
C TYR A 177 25.70 -12.61 -9.82
N SER A 178 26.24 -13.02 -8.67
CA SER A 178 27.69 -13.26 -8.54
C SER A 178 28.15 -14.42 -9.43
N THR A 179 27.35 -15.48 -9.53
CA THR A 179 27.61 -16.61 -10.42
C THR A 179 27.57 -16.18 -11.88
N GLU A 180 26.56 -15.41 -12.30
CA GLU A 180 26.44 -14.93 -13.68
C GLU A 180 27.54 -13.94 -14.06
N LEU A 181 27.86 -12.98 -13.18
CA LEU A 181 28.96 -12.06 -13.40
C LEU A 181 30.31 -12.79 -13.45
N ALA A 182 30.53 -13.82 -12.64
CA ALA A 182 31.73 -14.64 -12.71
C ALA A 182 31.80 -15.46 -14.01
N ARG A 183 30.68 -16.10 -14.41
CA ARG A 183 30.56 -16.87 -15.66
C ARG A 183 30.87 -16.02 -16.89
N MET A 184 30.41 -14.76 -16.90
CA MET A 184 30.70 -13.81 -17.96
C MET A 184 32.02 -13.04 -17.73
N GLY A 185 32.66 -13.17 -16.56
CA GLY A 185 33.87 -12.44 -16.15
C GLY A 185 33.69 -10.91 -16.08
N LEU A 186 32.50 -10.46 -15.70
CA LEU A 186 32.11 -9.04 -15.63
C LEU A 186 32.26 -8.43 -14.23
N ASN A 187 32.77 -9.17 -13.24
CA ASN A 187 32.97 -8.67 -11.86
C ASN A 187 33.76 -7.35 -11.82
N ASP A 188 34.89 -7.28 -12.53
CA ASP A 188 35.72 -6.07 -12.58
C ASP A 188 35.01 -4.93 -13.30
N VAL A 189 34.24 -5.24 -14.36
CA VAL A 189 33.47 -4.24 -15.12
C VAL A 189 32.39 -3.63 -14.24
N PHE A 190 31.65 -4.46 -13.52
CA PHE A 190 30.61 -4.01 -12.60
C PHE A 190 31.20 -3.14 -11.48
N THR A 191 32.30 -3.59 -10.87
CA THR A 191 32.99 -2.86 -9.80
C THR A 191 33.53 -1.51 -10.28
N GLN A 192 34.17 -1.47 -11.44
CA GLN A 192 34.69 -0.22 -12.02
C GLN A 192 33.57 0.74 -12.40
N MET A 193 32.44 0.23 -12.89
CA MET A 193 31.28 1.05 -13.22
C MET A 193 30.68 1.70 -11.97
N ILE A 194 30.54 0.94 -10.86
CA ILE A 194 30.11 1.46 -9.55
C ILE A 194 31.07 2.55 -9.06
N GLN A 195 32.38 2.34 -9.15
CA GLN A 195 33.36 3.34 -8.74
C GLN A 195 33.26 4.62 -9.59
N ARG A 196 33.15 4.49 -10.91
CA ARG A 196 33.11 5.60 -11.87
C ARG A 196 31.83 6.44 -11.76
N GLU A 197 30.67 5.77 -11.70
CA GLU A 197 29.36 6.43 -11.80
C GLU A 197 28.82 6.82 -10.42
N LEU A 198 29.05 5.99 -9.40
CA LEU A 198 28.48 6.16 -8.06
C LEU A 198 29.52 6.41 -6.95
N GLY A 199 30.82 6.43 -7.27
CA GLY A 199 31.86 6.86 -6.34
C GLY A 199 32.06 5.95 -5.14
N PHE A 200 31.79 4.64 -5.29
CA PHE A 200 32.06 3.65 -4.24
C PHE A 200 33.24 2.77 -4.62
N SER A 201 34.22 2.66 -3.73
CA SER A 201 35.45 1.90 -3.95
C SER A 201 35.83 1.12 -2.70
N LEU A 202 36.23 -0.14 -2.89
CA LEU A 202 36.81 -0.97 -1.84
C LEU A 202 38.34 -0.94 -1.89
N PRO A 203 39.03 -1.24 -0.77
CA PRO A 203 40.46 -1.52 -0.76
C PRO A 203 40.84 -2.60 -1.79
N ALA A 204 42.03 -2.50 -2.37
CA ALA A 204 42.47 -3.36 -3.48
C ALA A 204 42.52 -4.87 -3.15
N ASP A 205 42.57 -5.23 -1.86
CA ASP A 205 42.57 -6.59 -1.34
C ASP A 205 41.17 -7.17 -1.12
N LYS A 206 40.10 -6.37 -1.28
CA LYS A 206 38.71 -6.80 -1.05
C LYS A 206 37.91 -6.89 -2.33
N GLN A 207 37.18 -8.00 -2.48
CA GLN A 207 36.19 -8.17 -3.53
C GLN A 207 34.86 -7.53 -3.14
N LEU A 208 34.13 -7.08 -4.16
CA LEU A 208 32.79 -6.52 -4.00
C LEU A 208 31.81 -7.60 -3.49
N SER A 209 31.22 -7.36 -2.34
CA SER A 209 30.18 -8.23 -1.77
C SER A 209 28.83 -7.52 -1.68
N ALA A 210 27.75 -8.29 -1.63
CA ALA A 210 26.42 -7.74 -1.42
C ALA A 210 26.30 -7.01 -0.07
N GLU A 211 27.01 -7.47 0.95
CA GLU A 211 27.09 -6.79 2.25
C GLU A 211 27.67 -5.38 2.09
N ASN A 212 28.76 -5.21 1.32
CA ASN A 212 29.37 -3.89 1.13
C ASN A 212 28.44 -2.92 0.42
N LEU A 213 27.71 -3.40 -0.59
CA LEU A 213 26.75 -2.58 -1.33
C LEU A 213 25.52 -2.24 -0.49
N ALA A 214 24.98 -3.21 0.25
CA ALA A 214 23.87 -2.98 1.17
C ALA A 214 24.26 -1.97 2.26
N ALA A 215 25.45 -2.10 2.82
CA ALA A 215 26.00 -1.12 3.77
C ALA A 215 26.13 0.26 3.14
N ALA A 216 26.66 0.37 1.92
CA ALA A 216 26.78 1.64 1.23
C ALA A 216 25.43 2.32 0.98
N ILE A 217 24.37 1.55 0.66
CA ILE A 217 23.01 2.07 0.51
C ILE A 217 22.46 2.57 1.85
N LEU A 218 22.34 1.66 2.83
CA LEU A 218 21.62 1.95 4.08
C LEU A 218 22.33 2.96 4.97
N PHE A 219 23.67 2.94 5.02
CA PHE A 219 24.41 3.95 5.78
C PHE A 219 24.48 5.30 5.06
N SER A 220 24.38 5.35 3.72
CA SER A 220 24.25 6.63 3.02
C SER A 220 22.93 7.30 3.33
N GLU A 221 21.81 6.55 3.31
CA GLU A 221 20.50 7.08 3.71
C GLU A 221 20.53 7.57 5.16
N LEU A 222 21.06 6.78 6.09
CA LEU A 222 21.21 7.19 7.49
C LEU A 222 22.00 8.48 7.61
N VAL A 223 23.17 8.59 6.98
CA VAL A 223 24.04 9.77 7.10
C VAL A 223 23.41 11.00 6.47
N GLU A 224 22.80 10.88 5.28
CA GLU A 224 22.20 12.02 4.57
C GLU A 224 20.92 12.49 5.27
N HIS A 225 20.01 11.58 5.63
CA HIS A 225 18.73 11.95 6.24
C HIS A 225 18.86 12.37 7.71
N SER A 226 19.98 12.05 8.37
CA SER A 226 20.28 12.52 9.72
C SER A 226 21.14 13.77 9.83
N GLY A 227 21.52 14.38 8.69
CA GLY A 227 22.41 15.54 8.70
C GLY A 227 23.85 15.21 9.12
N GLY A 228 24.27 13.96 9.00
CA GLY A 228 25.66 13.54 9.17
C GLY A 228 25.95 12.60 10.36
N LEU A 229 24.94 12.07 11.05
CA LEU A 229 25.18 11.10 12.13
C LEU A 229 25.86 9.84 11.58
N GLY A 230 26.84 9.31 12.33
CA GLY A 230 27.56 8.10 11.91
C GLY A 230 28.57 8.30 10.77
N LYS A 231 28.76 9.53 10.26
CA LYS A 231 29.62 9.80 9.10
C LYS A 231 31.08 9.39 9.34
N GLN A 232 31.61 9.59 10.54
CA GLN A 232 32.99 9.21 10.86
C GLN A 232 33.10 7.71 11.14
N GLU A 233 32.12 7.17 11.86
CA GLU A 233 32.04 5.78 12.29
C GLU A 233 31.89 4.81 11.11
N PHE A 234 31.12 5.21 10.10
CA PHE A 234 30.81 4.40 8.92
C PHE A 234 31.60 4.84 7.67
N GLN A 235 32.61 5.70 7.81
CA GLN A 235 33.34 6.28 6.68
C GLN A 235 33.85 5.23 5.68
N ALA A 236 34.30 4.07 6.16
CA ALA A 236 34.80 2.98 5.32
C ALA A 236 33.71 2.25 4.50
N LEU A 237 32.44 2.47 4.81
CA LEU A 237 31.27 1.89 4.15
C LEU A 237 30.59 2.87 3.21
N LEU A 238 30.92 4.16 3.31
CA LEU A 238 30.24 5.21 2.57
C LEU A 238 30.91 5.47 1.20
N PRO A 239 30.11 5.81 0.18
CA PRO A 239 30.61 6.32 -1.08
C PRO A 239 31.14 7.76 -0.91
N TYR A 240 31.73 8.29 -1.98
CA TYR A 240 32.19 9.68 -2.02
C TYR A 240 31.07 10.67 -1.66
N ALA A 241 31.46 11.75 -0.98
CA ALA A 241 30.53 12.72 -0.42
C ALA A 241 29.54 13.31 -1.42
N ASN A 242 30.01 13.60 -2.64
CA ASN A 242 29.20 14.18 -3.72
C ASN A 242 28.28 13.16 -4.42
N ARG A 243 28.33 11.88 -4.05
CA ARG A 243 27.50 10.81 -4.61
C ARG A 243 26.56 10.18 -3.58
N ARG A 244 26.70 10.49 -2.28
CA ARG A 244 25.93 9.87 -1.20
C ARG A 244 24.42 9.98 -1.36
N SER A 245 23.91 11.10 -1.85
CA SER A 245 22.46 11.26 -2.09
C SER A 245 21.91 10.21 -3.06
N LEU A 246 22.66 9.85 -4.11
CA LEU A 246 22.25 8.81 -5.06
C LEU A 246 22.12 7.44 -4.38
N TRP A 247 22.97 7.15 -3.39
CA TRP A 247 22.89 5.91 -2.62
C TRP A 247 21.77 5.92 -1.59
N ALA A 248 21.47 7.09 -1.01
CA ALA A 248 20.31 7.27 -0.16
C ALA A 248 19.01 7.02 -0.94
N ASP A 249 18.89 7.58 -2.15
CA ASP A 249 17.73 7.36 -3.04
C ASP A 249 17.52 5.87 -3.37
N LEU A 250 18.60 5.07 -3.42
CA LEU A 250 18.49 3.62 -3.63
C LEU A 250 17.84 2.91 -2.44
N ALA A 251 17.99 3.40 -1.21
CA ALA A 251 17.32 2.81 -0.04
C ALA A 251 15.79 2.96 -0.16
N ASP A 252 15.33 4.14 -0.57
CA ASP A 252 13.91 4.42 -0.81
C ASP A 252 13.35 3.54 -1.93
N GLN A 253 14.06 3.46 -3.06
CA GLN A 253 13.67 2.59 -4.18
C GLN A 253 13.64 1.11 -3.79
N TRP A 254 14.58 0.67 -2.95
CA TRP A 254 14.69 -0.72 -2.55
C TRP A 254 13.49 -1.18 -1.73
N TRP A 255 13.09 -0.41 -0.72
CA TRP A 255 11.96 -0.79 0.12
C TRP A 255 10.62 -0.68 -0.62
N GLN A 256 10.45 0.36 -1.45
CA GLN A 256 9.22 0.58 -2.22
C GLN A 256 8.98 -0.54 -3.23
N HIS A 257 10.05 -1.19 -3.71
CA HIS A 257 9.94 -2.27 -4.68
C HIS A 257 9.54 -3.61 -4.04
N THR A 258 8.28 -4.03 -4.27
CA THR A 258 7.67 -5.24 -3.67
C THR A 258 8.55 -6.49 -3.74
N ARG A 259 9.16 -6.78 -4.90
CA ARG A 259 10.00 -7.99 -5.09
C ARG A 259 11.32 -7.94 -4.31
N LEU A 260 11.88 -6.75 -4.08
CA LEU A 260 13.22 -6.58 -3.51
C LEU A 260 13.17 -6.25 -2.01
N ARG A 261 11.99 -5.86 -1.50
CA ARG A 261 11.76 -5.48 -0.10
C ARG A 261 12.26 -6.50 0.93
N ALA A 262 12.17 -7.80 0.63
CA ALA A 262 12.69 -8.83 1.53
C ALA A 262 14.21 -8.72 1.74
N GLY A 263 14.96 -8.38 0.68
CA GLY A 263 16.39 -8.12 0.75
C GLY A 263 16.73 -6.90 1.61
N PHE A 264 15.95 -5.81 1.47
CA PHE A 264 16.10 -4.61 2.29
C PHE A 264 15.96 -4.94 3.79
N LEU A 265 14.88 -5.63 4.17
CA LEU A 265 14.62 -5.99 5.56
C LEU A 265 15.71 -6.89 6.14
N LYS A 266 16.18 -7.87 5.36
CA LYS A 266 17.27 -8.77 5.75
C LYS A 266 18.55 -7.99 6.01
N TRP A 267 19.01 -7.20 5.05
CA TRP A 267 20.28 -6.48 5.17
C TRP A 267 20.24 -5.41 6.24
N SER A 268 19.12 -4.70 6.38
CA SER A 268 18.92 -3.76 7.46
C SER A 268 19.14 -4.42 8.82
N HIS A 269 18.48 -5.56 9.07
CA HIS A 269 18.64 -6.29 10.33
C HIS A 269 20.07 -6.81 10.56
N GLU A 270 20.70 -7.40 9.54
CA GLU A 270 22.06 -7.93 9.66
C GLU A 270 23.09 -6.83 9.94
N LEU A 271 22.99 -5.71 9.23
CA LEU A 271 23.91 -4.57 9.38
C LEU A 271 23.67 -3.81 10.69
N GLU A 272 22.41 -3.66 11.10
CA GLU A 272 22.05 -3.06 12.39
C GLU A 272 22.76 -3.77 13.55
N LYS A 273 22.67 -5.11 13.57
CA LYS A 273 23.32 -5.95 14.57
C LYS A 273 24.83 -5.92 14.46
N LYS A 274 25.38 -6.05 13.26
CA LYS A 274 26.83 -6.11 13.01
C LYS A 274 27.53 -4.83 13.45
N TYR A 275 26.92 -3.68 13.22
CA TYR A 275 27.52 -2.37 13.49
C TYR A 275 27.06 -1.71 14.79
N ASN A 276 26.21 -2.39 15.57
CA ASN A 276 25.57 -1.85 16.79
C ASN A 276 24.99 -0.45 16.54
N VAL A 277 24.15 -0.34 15.51
CA VAL A 277 23.58 0.95 15.08
C VAL A 277 22.79 1.60 16.23
N LYS A 278 22.00 0.80 16.97
CA LYS A 278 21.24 1.29 18.14
C LYS A 278 22.10 2.02 19.17
N GLY A 279 23.28 1.50 19.50
CA GLY A 279 24.17 2.11 20.50
C GLY A 279 24.89 3.39 20.04
N LYS A 280 24.72 3.81 18.78
CA LYS A 280 25.48 4.91 18.15
C LYS A 280 24.62 6.08 17.70
N LEU A 281 23.30 5.93 17.74
CA LEU A 281 22.35 6.92 17.26
C LEU A 281 21.57 7.50 18.43
N ALA A 282 21.31 8.80 18.39
CA ALA A 282 20.45 9.51 19.35
C ALA A 282 19.91 10.80 18.72
N GLY A 283 18.79 11.29 19.26
CA GLY A 283 18.20 12.58 18.92
C GLY A 283 17.07 12.49 17.91
N ILE A 284 15.86 12.82 18.37
CA ILE A 284 14.64 12.80 17.54
C ILE A 284 14.78 13.61 16.24
N ASP A 285 15.26 14.86 16.30
CA ASP A 285 15.27 15.73 15.11
C ASP A 285 16.19 15.23 14.00
N CYS A 286 17.27 14.52 14.35
CA CYS A 286 18.17 13.92 13.39
C CYS A 286 17.64 12.58 12.86
N LEU A 287 16.87 11.83 13.65
CA LEU A 287 16.52 10.46 13.31
C LEU A 287 15.15 10.30 12.64
N ILE A 288 14.27 11.29 12.74
CA ILE A 288 12.88 11.19 12.27
C ILE A 288 12.76 10.75 10.80
N ASN A 289 13.68 11.21 9.94
CA ASN A 289 13.69 10.92 8.50
C ASN A 289 14.49 9.67 8.12
N VAL A 290 15.18 9.02 9.06
CA VAL A 290 16.02 7.84 8.76
C VAL A 290 15.16 6.59 8.76
N THR A 291 15.01 5.94 7.61
CA THR A 291 14.13 4.77 7.44
C THR A 291 14.87 3.44 7.33
N SER A 292 16.19 3.47 7.11
CA SER A 292 16.99 2.28 6.81
C SER A 292 17.04 1.21 7.90
N PHE A 293 16.78 1.54 9.17
CA PHE A 293 16.99 0.62 10.30
C PHE A 293 15.84 0.64 11.29
N GLN A 294 15.42 -0.53 11.77
CA GLN A 294 14.36 -0.67 12.78
C GLN A 294 14.79 -0.06 14.12
N ALA A 295 16.09 -0.13 14.45
CA ALA A 295 16.65 0.49 15.64
C ALA A 295 16.31 1.99 15.76
N VAL A 296 16.10 2.69 14.64
CA VAL A 296 15.67 4.09 14.67
C VAL A 296 14.30 4.24 15.31
N ASP A 297 13.33 3.38 14.95
CA ASP A 297 12.00 3.38 15.56
C ASP A 297 12.07 3.06 17.06
N GLU A 298 12.93 2.11 17.45
CA GLU A 298 13.17 1.79 18.86
C GLU A 298 13.76 2.99 19.62
N ILE A 299 14.78 3.66 19.08
CA ILE A 299 15.42 4.83 19.70
C ILE A 299 14.43 5.98 19.85
N LEU A 300 13.67 6.27 18.78
CA LEU A 300 12.68 7.35 18.80
C LEU A 300 11.61 7.05 19.85
N LEU A 301 11.13 5.81 19.93
CA LEU A 301 10.16 5.41 20.94
C LEU A 301 10.75 5.48 22.36
N ASP A 302 11.98 5.00 22.56
CA ASP A 302 12.68 5.06 23.84
C ASP A 302 12.88 6.52 24.30
N GLU A 303 13.25 7.42 23.38
CA GLU A 303 13.42 8.85 23.68
C GLU A 303 12.09 9.51 24.08
N LEU A 304 10.99 9.20 23.38
CA LEU A 304 9.66 9.67 23.78
C LEU A 304 9.25 9.10 25.14
N CYS A 305 9.51 7.81 25.41
CA CYS A 305 9.21 7.20 26.71
C CYS A 305 10.00 7.87 27.85
N VAL A 306 11.28 8.21 27.63
CA VAL A 306 12.10 8.92 28.61
C VAL A 306 11.52 10.32 28.88
N ARG A 307 11.08 11.04 27.85
CA ARG A 307 10.45 12.36 28.00
C ARG A 307 9.13 12.30 28.76
N LEU A 308 8.42 11.17 28.70
CA LEU A 308 7.12 10.94 29.35
C LEU A 308 7.23 10.13 30.65
N CYS A 309 8.44 9.89 31.18
CA CYS A 309 8.65 8.87 32.21
C CYS A 309 7.90 9.10 33.53
N ASP A 310 7.43 10.32 33.80
CA ASP A 310 6.59 10.62 34.97
C ASP A 310 5.12 10.18 34.81
N GLY A 311 4.71 9.81 33.59
CA GLY A 311 3.36 9.36 33.25
C GLY A 311 2.28 10.45 33.38
N ASN A 312 2.66 11.71 33.55
CA ASN A 312 1.72 12.78 33.85
C ASN A 312 1.10 13.38 32.58
N VAL A 313 -0.21 13.65 32.65
CA VAL A 313 -0.98 14.32 31.59
C VAL A 313 -0.36 15.66 31.17
N LYS A 314 0.18 16.43 32.12
CA LYS A 314 0.82 17.73 31.82
C LYS A 314 2.05 17.56 30.94
N THR A 315 2.92 16.61 31.28
CA THR A 315 4.13 16.30 30.51
C THR A 315 3.76 15.78 29.12
N PHE A 316 2.70 14.98 29.02
CA PHE A 316 2.14 14.56 27.73
C PHE A 316 1.69 15.76 26.89
N ALA A 317 0.96 16.71 27.47
CA ALA A 317 0.53 17.94 26.77
C ALA A 317 1.70 18.74 26.21
N GLU A 318 2.75 18.93 27.02
CA GLU A 318 3.97 19.65 26.62
C GLU A 318 4.71 18.96 25.46
N GLN A 319 4.63 17.64 25.35
CA GLN A 319 5.27 16.85 24.30
C GLN A 319 4.35 16.48 23.12
N ALA A 320 3.05 16.77 23.18
CA ALA A 320 2.06 16.31 22.21
C ALA A 320 2.44 16.62 20.75
N SER A 321 2.90 17.84 20.48
CA SER A 321 3.35 18.25 19.13
C SER A 321 4.56 17.44 18.62
N THR A 322 5.48 17.07 19.51
CA THR A 322 6.63 16.23 19.15
C THR A 322 6.20 14.80 18.92
N ILE A 323 5.32 14.26 19.77
CA ILE A 323 4.78 12.91 19.65
C ILE A 323 4.02 12.77 18.33
N GLU A 324 3.14 13.72 18.01
CA GLU A 324 2.38 13.74 16.75
C GLU A 324 3.31 13.78 15.53
N LYS A 325 4.27 14.71 15.52
CA LYS A 325 5.26 14.81 14.44
C LYS A 325 6.00 13.48 14.22
N VAL A 326 6.50 12.86 15.28
CA VAL A 326 7.21 11.58 15.19
C VAL A 326 6.27 10.47 14.74
N ALA A 327 5.13 10.29 15.40
CA ALA A 327 4.21 9.18 15.13
C ALA A 327 3.62 9.25 13.71
N THR A 328 3.28 10.43 13.21
CA THR A 328 2.78 10.61 11.83
C THR A 328 3.85 10.28 10.79
N MET A 329 5.10 10.72 11.00
CA MET A 329 6.21 10.41 10.08
C MET A 329 6.56 8.92 10.11
N ARG A 330 6.70 8.35 11.31
CA ARG A 330 7.11 6.95 11.48
C ARG A 330 6.01 5.94 11.18
N GLY A 331 4.74 6.31 11.35
CA GLY A 331 3.60 5.48 10.99
C GLY A 331 3.50 5.15 9.50
N LYS A 332 4.16 5.94 8.63
CA LYS A 332 4.26 5.72 7.18
C LYS A 332 5.60 5.15 6.74
N ALA A 333 6.51 4.88 7.67
CA ALA A 333 7.83 4.36 7.37
C ALA A 333 7.80 2.83 7.17
N VAL A 334 8.88 2.30 6.61
CA VAL A 334 9.02 0.87 6.22
C VAL A 334 8.62 -0.10 7.34
N TRP A 335 9.03 0.16 8.58
CA TRP A 335 8.84 -0.75 9.69
C TRP A 335 7.40 -0.80 10.20
N ALA A 336 6.70 0.33 10.16
CA ALA A 336 5.27 0.38 10.45
C ALA A 336 4.45 -0.29 9.33
N GLU A 337 4.72 0.02 8.06
CA GLU A 337 3.99 -0.55 6.92
C GLU A 337 4.19 -2.07 6.78
N THR A 338 5.37 -2.58 7.12
CA THR A 338 5.65 -4.02 7.09
C THR A 338 5.12 -4.77 8.32
N GLY A 339 4.51 -4.06 9.28
CA GLY A 339 4.02 -4.62 10.54
C GLY A 339 5.14 -5.10 11.47
N LYS A 340 6.39 -4.73 11.20
CA LYS A 340 7.56 -5.10 12.03
C LYS A 340 7.68 -4.21 13.27
N PHE A 341 7.11 -3.00 13.22
CA PHE A 341 7.06 -2.07 14.35
C PHE A 341 5.66 -1.48 14.49
N THR A 342 4.84 -2.04 15.38
CA THR A 342 3.40 -1.72 15.49
C THR A 342 3.08 -0.58 16.46
N ALA A 343 4.04 -0.15 17.29
CA ALA A 343 3.80 0.82 18.36
C ALA A 343 3.31 2.18 17.85
N TRP A 344 3.77 2.63 16.67
CA TRP A 344 3.42 3.95 16.13
C TRP A 344 1.93 4.12 15.88
N LYS A 345 1.19 3.05 15.56
CA LYS A 345 -0.27 3.13 15.38
C LYS A 345 -0.98 3.54 16.66
N SER A 346 -0.58 2.95 17.80
CA SER A 346 -1.11 3.28 19.13
C SER A 346 -0.67 4.66 19.58
N VAL A 347 0.60 5.02 19.36
CA VAL A 347 1.14 6.34 19.73
C VAL A 347 0.43 7.47 18.95
N ASP A 348 0.27 7.32 17.64
CA ASP A 348 -0.46 8.28 16.78
C ASP A 348 -1.91 8.43 17.22
N SER A 349 -2.60 7.31 17.43
CA SER A 349 -4.01 7.33 17.83
C SER A 349 -4.19 7.95 19.23
N ALA A 350 -3.27 7.68 20.16
CA ALA A 350 -3.30 8.25 21.50
C ALA A 350 -3.07 9.77 21.50
N VAL A 351 -2.08 10.27 20.76
CA VAL A 351 -1.82 11.71 20.70
C VAL A 351 -2.94 12.47 19.98
N ARG A 352 -3.53 11.89 18.92
CA ARG A 352 -4.69 12.48 18.24
C ARG A 352 -5.91 12.57 19.14
N LEU A 353 -6.22 11.49 19.88
CA LEU A 353 -7.28 11.48 20.89
C LEU A 353 -7.03 12.58 21.94
N PHE A 354 -5.82 12.64 22.47
CA PHE A 354 -5.43 13.62 23.47
C PHE A 354 -5.66 15.05 22.97
N SER A 355 -5.08 15.41 21.81
CA SER A 355 -5.18 16.75 21.24
C SER A 355 -6.62 17.15 20.90
N LYS A 356 -7.41 16.24 20.33
CA LYS A 356 -8.83 16.51 20.05
C LYS A 356 -9.67 16.66 21.33
N SER A 357 -9.38 15.87 22.36
CA SER A 357 -10.06 15.99 23.65
C SER A 357 -9.70 17.29 24.37
N GLU A 358 -8.43 17.75 24.31
CA GLU A 358 -8.03 19.06 24.85
C GLU A 358 -8.71 20.22 24.10
N ALA A 359 -8.76 20.16 22.76
CA ALA A 359 -9.47 21.16 21.97
C ALA A 359 -10.96 21.22 22.35
N ALA A 360 -11.61 20.06 22.50
CA ALA A 360 -13.00 19.98 22.91
C ALA A 360 -13.24 20.54 24.33
N LEU A 361 -12.30 20.34 25.26
CA LEU A 361 -12.34 20.96 26.59
C LEU A 361 -12.21 22.49 26.52
N GLU A 362 -11.36 23.03 25.64
CA GLU A 362 -11.25 24.48 25.44
C GLU A 362 -12.52 25.07 24.82
N ASP A 363 -13.11 24.39 23.83
CA ASP A 363 -14.39 24.80 23.23
C ASP A 363 -15.52 24.80 24.26
N LEU A 364 -15.55 23.79 25.14
CA LEU A 364 -16.52 23.68 26.23
C LEU A 364 -16.42 24.83 27.25
N LYS A 365 -15.28 25.51 27.36
CA LYS A 365 -15.14 26.73 28.18
C LYS A 365 -15.74 27.96 27.51
N ARG A 366 -15.84 27.96 26.17
CA ARG A 366 -16.35 29.09 25.37
C ARG A 366 -17.87 29.10 25.25
N ILE A 367 -18.51 27.94 25.43
CA ILE A 367 -19.96 27.81 25.53
C ILE A 367 -20.43 28.58 26.78
N SER A 368 -20.90 29.80 26.56
CA SER A 368 -21.09 30.83 27.59
C SER A 368 -22.52 30.93 28.10
N ASN A 369 -23.49 30.58 27.25
CA ASN A 369 -24.92 30.71 27.55
C ASN A 369 -25.55 29.41 28.07
N GLY A 370 -24.83 28.28 27.98
CA GLY A 370 -25.34 26.97 28.40
C GLY A 370 -26.59 26.55 27.61
N LEU A 371 -26.75 27.01 26.36
CA LEU A 371 -27.85 26.57 25.51
C LEU A 371 -27.57 25.15 25.02
N VAL A 372 -28.55 24.25 25.18
CA VAL A 372 -28.46 22.85 24.74
C VAL A 372 -28.04 22.75 23.27
N LYS A 373 -28.54 23.66 22.42
CA LYS A 373 -28.20 23.72 20.99
C LYS A 373 -26.70 23.86 20.72
N GLU A 374 -25.99 24.69 21.50
CA GLU A 374 -24.54 24.91 21.30
C GLU A 374 -23.76 23.60 21.49
N TYR A 375 -24.10 22.80 22.50
CA TYR A 375 -23.48 21.49 22.72
C TYR A 375 -23.77 20.51 21.58
N LEU A 376 -25.03 20.46 21.12
CA LEU A 376 -25.41 19.60 20.02
C LEU A 376 -24.67 20.00 18.74
N ASP A 377 -24.70 21.28 18.37
CA ASP A 377 -24.01 21.82 17.19
C ASP A 377 -22.50 21.51 17.24
N SER A 378 -21.85 21.72 18.40
CA SER A 378 -20.43 21.35 18.59
C SER A 378 -20.18 19.86 18.45
N TYR A 379 -21.13 19.01 18.87
CA TYR A 379 -20.97 17.56 18.78
C TYR A 379 -21.12 17.05 17.36
N TYR A 380 -22.19 17.41 16.63
CA TYR A 380 -22.52 16.80 15.34
C TYR A 380 -21.95 17.52 14.11
N ALA A 381 -21.32 18.70 14.25
CA ALA A 381 -20.65 19.42 13.16
C ALA A 381 -19.68 18.52 12.37
N ASP A 382 -19.32 18.92 11.15
CA ASP A 382 -18.46 18.10 10.29
C ASP A 382 -17.07 17.82 10.88
N GLU A 383 -16.51 18.76 11.64
CA GLU A 383 -15.30 18.58 12.47
C GLU A 383 -15.66 18.64 13.97
N GLY A 384 -16.78 18.02 14.34
CA GLY A 384 -17.37 18.08 15.68
C GLY A 384 -16.77 17.10 16.70
N TRP A 385 -17.29 17.15 17.92
CA TRP A 385 -16.81 16.31 19.02
C TRP A 385 -17.07 14.80 18.84
N TRP A 386 -17.92 14.40 17.89
CA TRP A 386 -18.05 12.98 17.50
C TRP A 386 -16.70 12.35 17.09
N GLU A 387 -15.73 13.15 16.62
CA GLU A 387 -14.38 12.65 16.31
C GLU A 387 -13.61 12.21 17.55
N VAL A 388 -13.87 12.83 18.71
CA VAL A 388 -13.25 12.45 19.99
C VAL A 388 -13.67 11.03 20.37
N ASP A 389 -14.96 10.76 20.22
CA ASP A 389 -15.58 9.43 20.39
C ASP A 389 -15.04 8.41 19.38
N GLU A 390 -14.95 8.78 18.08
CA GLU A 390 -14.37 7.95 17.02
C GLU A 390 -12.90 7.58 17.34
N LEU A 391 -12.10 8.54 17.81
CA LEU A 391 -10.70 8.35 18.15
C LEU A 391 -10.52 7.44 19.36
N TYR A 392 -11.34 7.59 20.41
CA TYR A 392 -11.28 6.72 21.58
C TYR A 392 -11.64 5.28 21.22
N ARG A 393 -12.71 5.10 20.45
CA ARG A 393 -13.13 3.79 19.93
C ARG A 393 -12.04 3.18 19.03
N GLY A 394 -11.47 3.98 18.12
CA GLY A 394 -10.38 3.56 17.23
C GLY A 394 -9.13 3.13 17.99
N LEU A 395 -8.77 3.85 19.06
CA LEU A 395 -7.64 3.49 19.93
C LEU A 395 -7.87 2.15 20.63
N GLY A 396 -9.10 1.92 21.14
CA GLY A 396 -9.49 0.66 21.76
C GLY A 396 -9.53 -0.53 20.79
N ALA A 397 -9.69 -0.27 19.49
CA ALA A 397 -9.71 -1.29 18.44
C ALA A 397 -8.30 -1.72 17.97
N ILE A 398 -7.25 -1.00 18.37
CA ILE A 398 -5.88 -1.36 18.02
C ILE A 398 -5.46 -2.57 18.86
N GLU A 399 -4.83 -3.55 18.21
CA GLU A 399 -4.25 -4.70 18.91
C GLU A 399 -3.29 -4.21 20.00
N LYS A 400 -3.52 -4.68 21.23
CA LYS A 400 -2.68 -4.29 22.37
C LYS A 400 -1.25 -4.74 22.12
N THR A 401 -0.35 -3.77 22.12
CA THR A 401 1.09 -4.04 22.10
C THR A 401 1.51 -4.78 23.38
N GLN A 402 2.57 -5.59 23.27
CA GLN A 402 3.21 -6.23 24.42
C GLN A 402 4.08 -5.25 25.22
N ASP A 403 4.33 -4.04 24.69
CA ASP A 403 5.09 -3.00 25.37
C ASP A 403 4.19 -2.18 26.31
N ASP A 404 4.20 -2.51 27.60
CA ASP A 404 3.44 -1.82 28.65
C ASP A 404 3.73 -0.31 28.72
N ARG A 405 4.88 0.16 28.21
CA ARG A 405 5.20 1.59 28.17
C ARG A 405 4.23 2.34 27.27
N ILE A 406 3.80 1.74 26.17
CA ILE A 406 2.82 2.36 25.26
C ILE A 406 1.50 2.58 25.99
N GLN A 407 1.02 1.55 26.69
CA GLN A 407 -0.22 1.63 27.45
C GLN A 407 -0.13 2.70 28.54
N ASN A 408 0.97 2.70 29.30
CA ASN A 408 1.11 3.55 30.48
C ASN A 408 1.45 5.01 30.15
N LEU A 409 2.29 5.26 29.15
CA LEU A 409 2.81 6.60 28.85
C LEU A 409 2.03 7.33 27.75
N PHE A 410 1.27 6.62 26.91
CA PHE A 410 0.52 7.22 25.81
C PHE A 410 -0.98 7.00 25.93
N VAL A 411 -1.41 5.74 26.03
CA VAL A 411 -2.84 5.40 26.03
C VAL A 411 -3.55 5.92 27.29
N ARG A 412 -2.96 5.73 28.48
CA ARG A 412 -3.55 6.19 29.75
C ARG A 412 -3.72 7.72 29.82
N PRO A 413 -2.71 8.57 29.53
CA PRO A 413 -2.90 10.02 29.50
C PRO A 413 -3.98 10.48 28.50
N ALA A 414 -4.02 9.88 27.30
CA ALA A 414 -5.04 10.18 26.31
C ALA A 414 -6.45 9.80 26.80
N ALA A 415 -6.61 8.60 27.37
CA ALA A 415 -7.86 8.14 27.95
C ALA A 415 -8.29 8.99 29.17
N ALA A 416 -7.35 9.50 29.96
CA ALA A 416 -7.62 10.38 31.09
C ALA A 416 -8.19 11.74 30.65
N ILE A 417 -7.62 12.37 29.61
CA ILE A 417 -8.17 13.62 29.06
C ILE A 417 -9.52 13.38 28.38
N TYR A 418 -9.68 12.28 27.64
CA TYR A 418 -10.98 11.89 27.09
C TYR A 418 -12.04 11.72 28.20
N GLY A 419 -11.70 11.01 29.29
CA GLY A 419 -12.56 10.89 30.46
C GLY A 419 -12.90 12.25 31.07
N LYS A 420 -11.90 13.12 31.26
CA LYS A 420 -12.14 14.48 31.76
C LYS A 420 -13.13 15.24 30.87
N TRP A 421 -12.96 15.18 29.54
CA TRP A 421 -13.89 15.77 28.59
C TRP A 421 -15.30 15.19 28.73
N LEU A 422 -15.45 13.86 28.76
CA LEU A 422 -16.75 13.19 28.98
C LEU A 422 -17.46 13.67 30.25
N ARG A 423 -16.72 13.81 31.36
CA ARG A 423 -17.28 14.30 32.63
C ARG A 423 -17.75 15.75 32.51
N GLU A 424 -16.88 16.63 32.01
CA GLU A 424 -17.21 18.06 31.91
C GLU A 424 -18.36 18.32 30.95
N VAL A 425 -18.38 17.66 29.78
CA VAL A 425 -19.48 17.79 28.82
C VAL A 425 -20.77 17.20 29.39
N GLY A 426 -20.71 16.04 30.06
CA GLY A 426 -21.88 15.41 30.68
C GLY A 426 -22.52 16.28 31.76
N VAL A 427 -21.72 16.85 32.66
CA VAL A 427 -22.22 17.75 33.72
C VAL A 427 -22.83 19.01 33.13
N LYS A 428 -22.10 19.70 32.23
CA LYS A 428 -22.55 20.97 31.65
C LYS A 428 -23.78 20.78 30.75
N PHE A 429 -23.80 19.72 29.94
CA PHE A 429 -24.95 19.38 29.12
C PHE A 429 -26.16 19.05 30.00
N SER A 430 -26.00 18.24 31.05
CA SER A 430 -27.11 17.91 31.96
C SER A 430 -27.67 19.14 32.67
N ASP A 431 -26.81 20.06 33.13
CA ASP A 431 -27.23 21.35 33.69
C ASP A 431 -27.99 22.21 32.66
N ALA A 432 -27.51 22.29 31.42
CA ALA A 432 -28.20 22.97 30.34
C ALA A 432 -29.58 22.36 30.04
N VAL A 433 -29.67 21.04 29.99
CA VAL A 433 -30.94 20.31 29.76
C VAL A 433 -31.91 20.52 30.92
N SER A 434 -31.43 20.54 32.17
CA SER A 434 -32.29 20.74 33.36
C SER A 434 -33.01 22.09 33.40
N LYS A 435 -32.52 23.06 32.62
CA LYS A 435 -33.09 24.41 32.50
C LYS A 435 -34.17 24.51 31.41
N LEU A 436 -34.32 23.50 30.56
CA LEU A 436 -35.36 23.45 29.56
C LEU A 436 -36.72 23.18 30.20
N SER A 437 -37.76 23.89 29.75
CA SER A 437 -39.15 23.63 30.18
C SER A 437 -39.77 22.42 29.50
N ALA A 438 -39.24 22.03 28.33
CA ALA A 438 -39.63 20.87 27.55
C ALA A 438 -38.40 20.31 26.84
N TRP A 439 -38.38 19.02 26.53
CA TRP A 439 -37.30 18.39 25.77
C TRP A 439 -37.41 18.72 24.27
N GLU A 440 -37.22 20.00 23.96
CA GLU A 440 -37.30 20.58 22.63
C GLU A 440 -36.12 21.53 22.45
N VAL A 441 -35.48 21.47 21.28
CA VAL A 441 -34.36 22.34 20.94
C VAL A 441 -34.63 22.96 19.57
N GLU A 442 -34.51 24.29 19.49
CA GLU A 442 -34.80 25.02 18.26
C GLU A 442 -33.99 24.48 17.06
N GLY A 443 -34.70 24.18 15.97
CA GLY A 443 -34.11 23.66 14.74
C GLY A 443 -33.74 22.18 14.77
N MET A 444 -34.07 21.45 15.84
CA MET A 444 -33.84 20.01 15.94
C MET A 444 -35.16 19.23 15.87
N LEU A 445 -35.19 18.16 15.07
CA LEU A 445 -36.33 17.25 15.02
C LEU A 445 -36.30 16.29 16.20
N GLY A 446 -37.46 16.02 16.79
CA GLY A 446 -37.60 14.94 17.76
C GLY A 446 -37.60 13.60 17.05
N GLN A 447 -37.06 12.56 17.69
CA GLN A 447 -37.11 11.19 17.19
C GLN A 447 -38.54 10.72 16.88
N ALA A 448 -39.54 11.28 17.58
CA ALA A 448 -40.98 11.09 17.35
C ALA A 448 -41.40 11.40 15.92
N ASP A 449 -40.77 12.43 15.34
CA ASP A 449 -41.17 13.04 14.08
C ASP A 449 -40.57 12.29 12.89
N PHE A 450 -39.73 11.27 13.14
CA PHE A 450 -39.01 10.52 12.11
C PHE A 450 -39.96 9.97 11.03
N TRP A 451 -41.03 9.29 11.44
CA TRP A 451 -41.96 8.68 10.49
C TRP A 451 -42.72 9.72 9.70
N GLU A 452 -43.25 10.74 10.35
CA GLU A 452 -44.06 11.77 9.68
C GLU A 452 -43.21 12.64 8.74
N THR A 453 -41.94 12.87 9.09
CA THR A 453 -41.02 13.70 8.29
C THR A 453 -40.39 12.93 7.13
N PHE A 454 -39.91 11.70 7.38
CA PHE A 454 -39.08 10.99 6.41
C PHE A 454 -39.78 9.83 5.70
N VAL A 455 -40.81 9.23 6.28
CA VAL A 455 -41.44 8.03 5.72
C VAL A 455 -42.86 8.29 5.19
N ALA A 456 -43.64 9.10 5.90
CA ALA A 456 -45.00 9.45 5.50
C ALA A 456 -44.98 10.26 4.20
N GLY A 457 -45.90 9.96 3.29
CA GLY A 457 -46.01 10.66 2.00
C GLY A 457 -45.00 10.23 0.93
N SER A 458 -44.07 9.31 1.20
CA SER A 458 -43.21 8.74 0.15
C SER A 458 -44.02 7.82 -0.76
N GLU A 459 -44.05 8.14 -2.06
CA GLU A 459 -44.65 7.29 -3.11
C GLU A 459 -43.71 6.17 -3.58
N GLU A 460 -42.40 6.39 -3.42
CA GLU A 460 -41.33 5.47 -3.79
C GLU A 460 -41.16 4.33 -2.76
N PRO A 461 -40.64 3.15 -3.16
CA PRO A 461 -40.36 2.07 -2.23
C PRO A 461 -39.29 2.43 -1.18
N VAL A 462 -39.67 2.33 0.10
CA VAL A 462 -38.82 2.75 1.23
C VAL A 462 -38.49 1.57 2.15
N ALA A 463 -37.21 1.38 2.44
CA ALA A 463 -36.76 0.50 3.52
C ALA A 463 -36.34 1.33 4.74
N VAL A 464 -36.83 0.98 5.92
CA VAL A 464 -36.46 1.61 7.20
C VAL A 464 -35.65 0.61 8.02
N LEU A 465 -34.37 0.88 8.20
CA LEU A 465 -33.47 0.12 9.05
C LEU A 465 -33.41 0.77 10.44
N MET A 466 -33.93 0.09 11.44
CA MET A 466 -33.86 0.46 12.84
C MET A 466 -32.70 -0.28 13.50
N VAL A 467 -31.62 0.45 13.78
CA VAL A 467 -30.40 -0.08 14.40
C VAL A 467 -30.37 0.30 15.88
N ASP A 468 -30.46 -0.71 16.75
CA ASP A 468 -30.48 -0.59 18.21
C ASP A 468 -29.14 -0.04 18.71
N ALA A 469 -29.18 1.05 19.47
CA ALA A 469 -28.00 1.70 20.10
C ALA A 469 -26.89 2.19 19.13
N LEU A 470 -27.22 2.75 17.96
CA LEU A 470 -26.23 3.23 16.98
C LEU A 470 -25.68 4.61 17.36
N ARG A 471 -24.47 4.64 17.92
CA ARG A 471 -23.77 5.89 18.26
C ARG A 471 -23.54 6.77 17.03
N PHE A 472 -23.51 8.08 17.25
CA PHE A 472 -23.33 9.05 16.18
C PHE A 472 -21.96 8.95 15.47
N ASP A 473 -20.87 8.64 16.20
CA ASP A 473 -19.57 8.38 15.57
C ASP A 473 -19.59 7.14 14.66
N LEU A 474 -20.37 6.10 15.02
CA LEU A 474 -20.63 4.96 14.15
C LEU A 474 -21.54 5.32 12.97
N CYS A 475 -22.52 6.22 13.13
CA CYS A 475 -23.28 6.78 12.01
C CYS A 475 -22.36 7.51 11.02
N ARG A 476 -21.37 8.27 11.50
CA ARG A 476 -20.35 8.92 10.65
C ARG A 476 -19.47 7.89 9.95
N SER A 477 -19.05 6.82 10.62
CA SER A 477 -18.32 5.72 9.98
C SER A 477 -19.17 5.00 8.90
N LEU A 478 -20.44 4.74 9.18
CA LEU A 478 -21.39 4.16 8.24
C LEU A 478 -21.62 5.08 7.03
N TRP A 479 -21.78 6.38 7.27
CA TRP A 479 -21.89 7.41 6.21
C TRP A 479 -20.68 7.39 5.27
N LYS A 480 -19.46 7.34 5.82
CA LYS A 480 -18.22 7.26 5.03
C LYS A 480 -18.19 5.99 4.16
N ARG A 481 -18.57 4.84 4.72
CA ARG A 481 -18.57 3.54 4.01
C ARG A 481 -19.64 3.46 2.92
N LEU A 482 -20.86 3.94 3.18
CA LEU A 482 -21.92 3.99 2.18
C LEU A 482 -21.57 4.96 1.04
N SER A 483 -21.01 6.12 1.37
CA SER A 483 -20.57 7.10 0.36
C SER A 483 -19.45 6.53 -0.54
N SER A 484 -18.54 5.72 0.01
CA SER A 484 -17.49 5.07 -0.79
C SER A 484 -18.01 3.98 -1.74
N GLN A 485 -19.23 3.47 -1.52
CA GLN A 485 -19.95 2.63 -2.49
C GLN A 485 -20.60 3.43 -3.62
N GLY A 486 -20.46 4.76 -3.63
CA GLY A 486 -21.06 5.65 -4.64
C GLY A 486 -22.52 6.02 -4.37
N LEU A 487 -23.02 5.77 -3.16
CA LEU A 487 -24.37 6.15 -2.74
C LEU A 487 -24.43 7.62 -2.31
N GLU A 488 -25.57 8.28 -2.54
CA GLU A 488 -25.87 9.58 -1.96
C GLU A 488 -26.38 9.38 -0.53
N VAL A 489 -25.64 9.89 0.46
CA VAL A 489 -25.95 9.65 1.88
C VAL A 489 -26.09 10.98 2.61
N ASN A 490 -27.27 11.19 3.20
CA ASN A 490 -27.57 12.34 4.05
C ASN A 490 -27.62 11.89 5.52
N LEU A 491 -26.88 12.59 6.39
CA LEU A 491 -26.86 12.37 7.83
C LEU A 491 -27.49 13.56 8.53
N SER A 492 -28.50 13.32 9.36
CA SER A 492 -29.19 14.38 10.12
C SER A 492 -29.39 13.94 11.58
N PRO A 493 -29.01 14.78 12.57
CA PRO A 493 -29.23 14.47 13.98
C PRO A 493 -30.72 14.64 14.34
N MET A 494 -31.17 13.85 15.31
CA MET A 494 -32.50 13.95 15.91
C MET A 494 -32.39 13.85 17.43
N LEU A 495 -33.29 14.49 18.17
CA LEU A 495 -33.36 14.38 19.62
C LEU A 495 -33.98 13.04 20.01
N ALA A 496 -33.19 12.15 20.63
CA ALA A 496 -33.70 10.92 21.23
C ALA A 496 -34.67 11.24 22.38
N PHE A 497 -35.60 10.32 22.69
CA PHE A 497 -36.47 10.48 23.85
C PHE A 497 -35.70 10.40 25.18
N LEU A 498 -36.22 11.08 26.22
CA LEU A 498 -35.73 10.97 27.59
C LEU A 498 -36.76 10.25 28.49
N PRO A 499 -36.33 9.31 29.35
CA PRO A 499 -34.98 8.73 29.42
C PRO A 499 -34.64 7.92 28.15
N SER A 500 -33.38 8.01 27.72
CA SER A 500 -32.89 7.43 26.46
C SER A 500 -32.59 5.94 26.61
N ILE A 501 -33.63 5.15 26.84
CA ILE A 501 -33.59 3.69 26.98
C ILE A 501 -34.37 3.01 25.85
N THR A 502 -34.03 1.75 25.56
CA THR A 502 -34.62 0.97 24.46
C THR A 502 -36.14 0.95 24.49
N GLU A 503 -36.77 0.72 25.65
CA GLU A 503 -38.24 0.62 25.75
C GLU A 503 -38.96 1.88 25.25
N ILE A 504 -38.42 3.07 25.57
CA ILE A 504 -39.00 4.34 25.16
C ILE A 504 -38.57 4.69 23.74
N GLY A 505 -37.28 4.60 23.42
CA GLY A 505 -36.77 4.99 22.10
C GLY A 505 -37.38 4.16 20.96
N MET A 506 -37.49 2.85 21.16
CA MET A 506 -38.10 1.96 20.17
C MET A 506 -39.61 2.16 20.01
N ALA A 507 -40.31 2.51 21.08
CA ALA A 507 -41.73 2.87 20.99
C ALA A 507 -41.93 4.26 20.35
N ALA A 508 -41.04 5.20 20.64
CA ALA A 508 -41.05 6.54 20.05
C ALA A 508 -40.80 6.53 18.55
N LEU A 509 -39.97 5.60 18.08
CA LEU A 509 -39.68 5.31 16.67
C LEU A 509 -40.78 4.51 15.97
N MET A 510 -41.98 4.34 16.53
CA MET A 510 -43.10 3.72 15.80
C MET A 510 -43.90 4.75 15.00
N PRO A 511 -44.56 4.34 13.90
CA PRO A 511 -45.50 5.22 13.20
C PRO A 511 -46.60 5.72 14.14
N ARG A 512 -46.89 7.03 14.12
CA ARG A 512 -47.85 7.66 15.04
C ARG A 512 -49.19 8.00 14.42
N ALA A 513 -49.20 8.38 13.14
CA ALA A 513 -50.41 8.82 12.43
C ALA A 513 -51.21 9.89 13.20
N GLY A 514 -50.50 10.90 13.72
CA GLY A 514 -51.10 11.97 14.53
C GLY A 514 -51.47 11.61 15.97
N ARG A 515 -51.08 10.42 16.47
CA ARG A 515 -51.28 10.01 17.87
C ARG A 515 -50.11 10.45 18.76
N SER A 516 -50.44 10.84 19.98
CA SER A 516 -49.45 11.24 21.00
C SER A 516 -48.90 10.03 21.73
N LEU A 517 -47.61 10.08 22.11
CA LEU A 517 -46.95 9.08 22.94
C LEU A 517 -47.10 9.43 24.41
N HIS A 518 -47.59 8.47 25.19
CA HIS A 518 -47.74 8.57 26.64
C HIS A 518 -46.79 7.61 27.33
N ILE A 519 -46.18 8.10 28.42
CA ILE A 519 -45.28 7.33 29.27
C ILE A 519 -45.85 7.41 30.68
N ASP A 520 -46.35 6.27 31.17
CA ASP A 520 -46.90 6.12 32.51
C ASP A 520 -46.05 5.14 33.33
N VAL A 521 -46.23 5.15 34.65
CA VAL A 521 -45.64 4.16 35.55
C VAL A 521 -46.78 3.36 36.18
N GLU A 522 -46.85 2.07 35.87
CA GLU A 522 -47.82 1.13 36.44
C GLU A 522 -47.07 0.01 37.17
N GLU A 523 -47.38 -0.20 38.45
CA GLU A 523 -46.74 -1.22 39.30
C GLU A 523 -45.20 -1.15 39.33
N GLY A 524 -44.65 0.07 39.20
CA GLY A 524 -43.20 0.30 39.18
C GLY A 524 -42.52 -0.07 37.85
N LYS A 525 -43.29 -0.37 36.80
CA LYS A 525 -42.79 -0.57 35.43
C LYS A 525 -43.26 0.56 34.53
N LEU A 526 -42.43 0.90 33.55
CA LEU A 526 -42.82 1.85 32.51
C LEU A 526 -43.91 1.23 31.64
N ARG A 527 -44.93 2.02 31.32
CA ARG A 527 -45.96 1.70 30.34
C ARG A 527 -45.91 2.77 29.26
N ILE A 528 -45.52 2.38 28.05
CA ILE A 528 -45.45 3.29 26.90
C ILE A 528 -46.60 2.97 25.96
N SER A 529 -47.41 3.96 25.55
CA SER A 529 -48.53 3.75 24.63
C SER A 529 -48.77 4.95 23.72
N LEU A 530 -49.48 4.73 22.61
CA LEU A 530 -50.05 5.81 21.80
C LEU A 530 -51.52 6.00 22.16
N ASP A 531 -52.09 7.16 21.81
CA ASP A 531 -53.53 7.43 21.97
C ASP A 531 -54.39 6.25 21.46
N GLY A 532 -55.12 5.61 22.39
CA GLY A 532 -56.01 4.50 22.10
C GLY A 532 -55.32 3.18 21.70
N SER A 533 -54.00 3.04 21.88
CA SER A 533 -53.26 1.79 21.63
C SER A 533 -53.01 0.98 22.90
N PRO A 534 -52.80 -0.34 22.78
CA PRO A 534 -52.16 -1.13 23.84
C PRO A 534 -50.74 -0.63 24.16
N PRO A 535 -50.16 -1.05 25.30
CA PRO A 535 -48.76 -0.80 25.62
C PRO A 535 -47.79 -1.31 24.53
N LEU A 536 -46.74 -0.55 24.25
CA LEU A 536 -45.74 -0.76 23.19
C LEU A 536 -44.38 -1.20 23.71
N ASN A 537 -44.29 -1.60 24.98
CA ASN A 537 -43.05 -2.09 25.60
C ASN A 537 -42.48 -3.32 24.85
N ASP A 538 -43.34 -4.22 24.39
CA ASP A 538 -42.94 -5.47 23.75
C ASP A 538 -42.86 -5.36 22.22
N LYS A 539 -41.93 -6.13 21.63
CA LYS A 539 -41.72 -6.20 20.16
C LYS A 539 -43.02 -6.56 19.42
N SER A 540 -43.79 -7.53 19.90
CA SER A 540 -45.02 -7.99 19.24
C SER A 540 -46.11 -6.92 19.19
N ALA A 541 -46.23 -6.10 20.23
CA ALA A 541 -47.17 -4.99 20.25
C ALA A 541 -46.79 -3.90 19.24
N ARG A 542 -45.49 -3.62 19.12
CA ARG A 542 -44.95 -2.70 18.10
C ARG A 542 -45.15 -3.21 16.67
N GLU A 543 -44.89 -4.50 16.42
CA GLU A 543 -45.15 -5.11 15.11
C GLU A 543 -46.63 -5.05 14.73
N LYS A 544 -47.53 -5.35 15.68
CA LYS A 544 -48.97 -5.24 15.45
C LYS A 544 -49.39 -3.81 15.13
N LEU A 545 -48.87 -2.83 15.86
CA LEU A 545 -49.14 -1.41 15.60
C LEU A 545 -48.70 -1.00 14.18
N VAL A 546 -47.52 -1.44 13.75
CA VAL A 546 -47.03 -1.19 12.39
C VAL A 546 -47.98 -1.79 11.35
N MET A 547 -48.42 -3.03 11.53
CA MET A 547 -49.38 -3.67 10.61
C MET A 547 -50.72 -2.95 10.59
N ASP A 548 -51.22 -2.51 11.75
CA ASP A 548 -52.49 -1.79 11.88
C ASP A 548 -52.45 -0.41 11.19
N LEU A 549 -51.30 0.28 11.21
CA LEU A 549 -51.15 1.63 10.65
C LEU A 549 -50.62 1.67 9.21
N LEU A 550 -49.72 0.77 8.84
CA LEU A 550 -49.07 0.75 7.53
C LEU A 550 -49.61 -0.35 6.60
N GLY A 551 -50.42 -1.28 7.13
CA GLY A 551 -51.01 -2.39 6.39
C GLY A 551 -50.29 -3.73 6.64
N PRO A 552 -51.00 -4.86 6.55
CA PRO A 552 -50.48 -6.20 6.89
C PRO A 552 -49.37 -6.67 5.96
N GLU A 553 -49.27 -6.08 4.77
CA GLU A 553 -48.25 -6.41 3.77
C GLU A 553 -46.90 -5.71 4.02
N THR A 554 -46.72 -4.98 5.13
CA THR A 554 -45.45 -4.34 5.49
C THR A 554 -44.54 -5.37 6.20
N PRO A 555 -43.55 -5.97 5.52
CA PRO A 555 -42.64 -6.92 6.16
C PRO A 555 -41.79 -6.24 7.24
N ILE A 556 -41.70 -6.90 8.40
CA ILE A 556 -40.79 -6.55 9.50
C ILE A 556 -39.80 -7.71 9.63
N LEU A 557 -38.54 -7.46 9.28
CA LEU A 557 -37.50 -8.49 9.22
C LEU A 557 -36.33 -8.13 10.14
N GLU A 558 -35.59 -9.13 10.59
CA GLU A 558 -34.27 -8.91 11.19
C GLU A 558 -33.23 -8.78 10.08
N LEU A 559 -32.23 -7.91 10.26
CA LEU A 559 -31.20 -7.64 9.25
C LEU A 559 -30.54 -8.93 8.73
N LYS A 560 -30.23 -9.87 9.65
CA LYS A 560 -29.67 -11.17 9.29
C LYS A 560 -30.56 -11.95 8.30
N LYS A 561 -31.89 -11.84 8.44
CA LYS A 561 -32.79 -12.51 7.51
C LYS A 561 -32.72 -11.88 6.12
N VAL A 562 -32.58 -10.55 6.04
CA VAL A 562 -32.46 -9.82 4.78
C VAL A 562 -31.16 -10.19 4.05
N THR A 563 -30.05 -10.34 4.78
CA THR A 563 -28.77 -10.76 4.18
C THR A 563 -28.82 -12.21 3.66
N GLU A 564 -29.62 -13.09 4.27
CA GLU A 564 -29.83 -14.48 3.83
C GLU A 564 -30.75 -14.64 2.61
N LEU A 565 -31.72 -13.75 2.39
CA LEU A 565 -32.68 -13.85 1.27
C LEU A 565 -31.99 -13.61 -0.09
N SER A 566 -32.40 -14.28 -1.16
CA SER A 566 -31.95 -13.96 -2.52
C SER A 566 -32.51 -12.61 -3.00
N GLU A 567 -31.87 -11.98 -4.00
CA GLU A 567 -32.40 -10.76 -4.62
C GLU A 567 -33.83 -10.95 -5.17
N GLN A 568 -34.14 -12.14 -5.69
CA GLN A 568 -35.47 -12.45 -6.20
C GLN A 568 -36.53 -12.51 -5.08
N GLU A 569 -36.17 -13.10 -3.93
CA GLU A 569 -37.04 -13.11 -2.75
C GLU A 569 -37.22 -11.71 -2.15
N LEU A 570 -36.20 -10.85 -2.19
CA LEU A 570 -36.33 -9.46 -1.75
C LEU A 570 -37.19 -8.63 -2.72
N ARG A 571 -37.01 -8.81 -4.04
CA ARG A 571 -37.89 -8.21 -5.05
C ARG A 571 -39.34 -8.66 -4.88
N SER A 572 -39.59 -9.90 -4.44
CA SER A 572 -40.95 -10.36 -4.21
C SER A 572 -41.64 -9.66 -3.04
N GLN A 573 -40.89 -9.25 -2.01
CA GLN A 573 -41.42 -8.45 -0.89
C GLN A 573 -41.92 -7.07 -1.35
N LEU A 574 -41.28 -6.46 -2.35
CA LEU A 574 -41.71 -5.17 -2.93
C LEU A 574 -43.05 -5.24 -3.66
N TYR A 575 -43.42 -6.40 -4.21
CA TYR A 575 -44.74 -6.58 -4.84
C TYR A 575 -45.87 -6.67 -3.81
N GLY A 576 -45.56 -7.07 -2.56
CA GLY A 576 -46.52 -7.11 -1.45
C GLY A 576 -46.79 -5.72 -0.85
N GLY A 577 -45.77 -4.85 -0.77
CA GLY A 577 -45.91 -3.50 -0.24
C GLY A 577 -44.74 -2.58 -0.61
N ARG A 578 -44.98 -1.26 -0.54
CA ARG A 578 -43.96 -0.23 -0.83
C ARG A 578 -43.02 0.08 0.36
N ARG A 579 -43.17 -0.62 1.48
CA ARG A 579 -42.44 -0.33 2.72
C ARG A 579 -41.91 -1.61 3.34
N MET A 580 -40.69 -1.57 3.84
CA MET A 580 -40.07 -2.67 4.60
C MET A 580 -39.42 -2.11 5.84
N ILE A 581 -39.60 -2.78 6.98
CA ILE A 581 -38.90 -2.45 8.22
C ILE A 581 -37.89 -3.54 8.52
N ILE A 582 -36.67 -3.13 8.85
CA ILE A 582 -35.55 -4.01 9.16
C ILE A 582 -35.04 -3.62 10.53
N THR A 583 -34.87 -4.61 11.41
CA THR A 583 -34.38 -4.40 12.78
C THR A 583 -32.99 -5.02 12.94
N TYR A 584 -32.12 -4.35 13.68
CA TYR A 584 -30.76 -4.84 13.94
C TYR A 584 -30.34 -4.50 15.37
N ARG A 585 -29.94 -5.52 16.15
CA ARG A 585 -29.70 -5.39 17.61
C ARG A 585 -28.27 -5.73 18.06
N GLU A 586 -27.39 -6.10 17.13
CA GLU A 586 -26.06 -6.60 17.51
C GLU A 586 -25.15 -5.50 18.07
N VAL A 587 -25.37 -4.23 17.70
CA VAL A 587 -24.65 -3.08 18.26
C VAL A 587 -24.95 -2.94 19.76
N ASP A 588 -26.22 -2.89 20.14
CA ASP A 588 -26.65 -2.84 21.55
C ASP A 588 -26.19 -4.07 22.37
N ARG A 589 -26.32 -5.27 21.78
CA ARG A 589 -25.81 -6.50 22.41
C ARG A 589 -24.33 -6.41 22.71
N ALA A 590 -23.52 -5.92 21.77
CA ALA A 590 -22.10 -5.70 21.99
C ALA A 590 -21.84 -4.62 23.06
N GLY A 591 -22.67 -3.57 23.14
CA GLY A 591 -22.57 -2.57 24.20
C GLY A 591 -22.86 -3.09 25.61
N THR A 592 -23.59 -4.20 25.75
CA THR A 592 -24.02 -4.73 27.07
C THR A 592 -22.94 -5.60 27.77
N PHE A 593 -21.99 -6.19 27.03
CA PHE A 593 -20.94 -7.06 27.57
C PHE A 593 -19.65 -6.28 27.95
N LEU A 594 -19.79 -5.22 28.74
CA LEU A 594 -18.74 -4.20 28.97
C LEU A 594 -17.36 -4.64 29.53
N PRO A 595 -17.16 -5.76 30.26
CA PRO A 595 -15.79 -6.12 30.66
C PRO A 595 -14.97 -6.82 29.56
N ASP A 596 -15.63 -7.46 28.58
CA ASP A 596 -14.98 -8.35 27.60
C ASP A 596 -15.13 -7.91 26.14
N VAL A 597 -15.81 -6.79 25.88
CA VAL A 597 -15.99 -6.31 24.51
C VAL A 597 -14.69 -5.76 23.96
N ARG A 598 -14.20 -6.48 22.97
CA ARG A 598 -13.28 -6.03 21.94
C ARG A 598 -13.90 -4.80 21.25
N ILE A 599 -13.46 -3.59 21.61
CA ILE A 599 -13.96 -2.32 21.03
C ILE A 599 -13.84 -2.33 19.50
N ASP A 600 -12.89 -3.10 18.95
CA ASP A 600 -12.76 -3.40 17.52
C ASP A 600 -14.00 -4.04 16.87
N LEU A 601 -14.86 -4.69 17.65
CA LEU A 601 -16.07 -5.34 17.14
C LEU A 601 -17.07 -4.33 16.54
N PHE A 602 -17.17 -3.11 17.07
CA PHE A 602 -18.17 -2.13 16.62
C PHE A 602 -18.00 -1.75 15.13
N GLU A 603 -16.77 -1.70 14.63
CA GLU A 603 -16.50 -1.45 13.19
C GLU A 603 -16.91 -2.62 12.29
N ALA A 604 -16.89 -3.84 12.81
CA ALA A 604 -17.37 -5.01 12.09
C ALA A 604 -18.91 -5.08 12.12
N LEU A 605 -19.55 -4.61 13.20
CA LEU A 605 -21.00 -4.65 13.36
C LEU A 605 -21.76 -3.71 12.42
N ILE A 606 -21.12 -2.68 11.88
CA ILE A 606 -21.74 -1.80 10.88
C ILE A 606 -21.61 -2.33 9.45
N GLU A 607 -20.74 -3.30 9.17
CA GLU A 607 -20.54 -3.85 7.81
C GLU A 607 -21.80 -4.55 7.27
N PRO A 608 -22.51 -5.40 8.05
CA PRO A 608 -23.77 -5.98 7.60
C PRO A 608 -24.84 -4.93 7.25
N VAL A 609 -24.79 -3.74 7.86
CA VAL A 609 -25.69 -2.62 7.51
C VAL A 609 -25.35 -2.09 6.12
N VAL A 610 -24.07 -1.88 5.81
CA VAL A 610 -23.60 -1.48 4.47
C VAL A 610 -24.04 -2.48 3.41
N GLU A 611 -23.75 -3.77 3.63
CA GLU A 611 -24.13 -4.85 2.71
C GLU A 611 -25.65 -4.89 2.47
N THR A 612 -26.44 -4.72 3.54
CA THR A 612 -27.90 -4.70 3.46
C THR A 612 -28.40 -3.53 2.64
N VAL A 613 -27.86 -2.32 2.86
CA VAL A 613 -28.23 -1.11 2.09
C VAL A 613 -27.96 -1.31 0.59
N CYS A 614 -26.76 -1.77 0.24
CA CYS A 614 -26.40 -2.03 -1.16
C CYS A 614 -27.32 -3.07 -1.82
N LYS A 615 -27.62 -4.15 -1.09
CA LYS A 615 -28.50 -5.22 -1.56
C LYS A 615 -29.94 -4.73 -1.78
N LEU A 616 -30.46 -3.88 -0.90
CA LEU A 616 -31.81 -3.31 -1.03
C LEU A 616 -31.93 -2.38 -2.24
N HIS A 617 -30.91 -1.57 -2.53
CA HIS A 617 -30.90 -0.76 -3.76
C HIS A 617 -30.92 -1.63 -5.02
N GLN A 618 -30.16 -2.72 -5.05
CA GLN A 618 -30.16 -3.69 -6.18
C GLN A 618 -31.51 -4.40 -6.37
N THR A 619 -32.34 -4.44 -5.33
CA THR A 619 -33.66 -5.07 -5.39
C THR A 619 -34.79 -4.09 -5.70
N GLY A 620 -34.51 -2.79 -5.84
CA GLY A 620 -35.49 -1.79 -6.28
C GLY A 620 -36.02 -0.88 -5.18
N PHE A 621 -35.42 -0.89 -3.97
CA PHE A 621 -35.66 0.17 -3.00
C PHE A 621 -34.94 1.44 -3.44
N GLU A 622 -35.69 2.51 -3.68
CA GLU A 622 -35.15 3.81 -4.11
C GLU A 622 -34.65 4.61 -2.91
N ARG A 623 -35.34 4.48 -1.77
CA ARG A 623 -35.00 5.21 -0.55
C ARG A 623 -34.76 4.26 0.62
N ILE A 624 -33.63 4.41 1.29
CA ILE A 624 -33.27 3.64 2.48
C ILE A 624 -33.01 4.62 3.63
N LEU A 625 -33.74 4.45 4.72
CA LEU A 625 -33.65 5.28 5.91
C LEU A 625 -33.07 4.46 7.05
N ILE A 626 -32.01 4.96 7.68
CA ILE A 626 -31.38 4.31 8.83
C ILE A 626 -31.63 5.19 10.05
N THR A 627 -32.18 4.60 11.11
CA THR A 627 -32.51 5.30 12.35
C THR A 627 -32.12 4.48 13.56
N THR A 628 -32.05 5.11 14.72
CA THR A 628 -31.65 4.50 15.98
C THR A 628 -32.46 5.06 17.14
N ASP A 629 -32.64 4.23 18.16
CA ASP A 629 -33.48 4.50 19.33
C ASP A 629 -32.74 5.23 20.45
N HIS A 630 -31.53 4.78 20.78
CA HIS A 630 -30.64 5.43 21.76
C HIS A 630 -29.17 5.29 21.36
N GLY A 631 -28.28 5.70 22.26
CA GLY A 631 -26.84 5.45 22.15
C GLY A 631 -26.28 4.86 23.44
N PHE A 632 -24.95 4.78 23.51
CA PHE A 632 -24.23 4.36 24.71
C PHE A 632 -22.91 5.14 24.81
N ILE A 633 -22.36 5.24 26.01
CA ILE A 633 -21.09 5.91 26.27
C ILE A 633 -20.03 4.84 26.51
N LEU A 634 -18.85 5.02 25.89
CA LEU A 634 -17.68 4.18 26.19
C LEU A 634 -16.85 4.88 27.25
N LEU A 635 -16.68 4.22 28.40
CA LEU A 635 -15.96 4.74 29.55
C LEU A 635 -14.51 4.21 29.58
N PRO A 636 -13.52 5.07 29.90
CA PRO A 636 -12.16 4.63 30.22
C PRO A 636 -12.10 3.63 31.38
N THR A 637 -11.10 2.74 31.36
CA THR A 637 -10.94 1.65 32.34
C THR A 637 -10.82 2.11 33.79
N ASP A 638 -10.44 3.37 34.02
CA ASP A 638 -10.31 3.98 35.35
C ASP A 638 -11.30 5.16 35.54
N PHE A 639 -12.39 5.17 34.76
CA PHE A 639 -13.40 6.23 34.85
C PHE A 639 -14.38 5.95 36.00
N GLU A 640 -14.28 6.71 37.08
CA GLU A 640 -15.25 6.65 38.17
C GLU A 640 -16.54 7.37 37.78
N VAL A 641 -17.65 6.65 37.73
CA VAL A 641 -18.99 7.26 37.59
C VAL A 641 -19.39 7.77 38.96
N ASP A 642 -19.62 9.09 39.09
CA ASP A 642 -20.25 9.65 40.29
C ASP A 642 -21.72 9.20 40.26
N VAL A 643 -22.05 8.13 40.99
CA VAL A 643 -23.42 7.57 41.08
C VAL A 643 -24.24 8.33 42.11
#